data_AF-A0A142BNR0-F1
#
_entry.id   AF-A0A142BNR0-F1
#
_cell.length_a   1.000
_cell.length_b   1.000
_cell.length_c   1.000
_cell.angle_alpha   90.00
_cell.angle_beta   90.00
_cell.angle_gamma   90.00
#
_symmetry.space_group_name_H-M   'P 1'
#
loop_
_entity.id
_entity.type
_entity.pdbx_description
1 polymer ?
#
loop_
_entity_poly.entity_id
_entity_poly.type
_entity_poly.pdbx_seq_one_letter_code
_entity_poly.pdbx_strand_id
1 'polypeptide(L)'
;MGLLSSLTKPNGATVSYEYDAAHRLVAETDAQGNRRELELNDLGNPVEERLLDALGQTRWIERRIFNEIGWLSSVSDAYSNQSSFSYDVVANLIQETSPSGNTHSYKYDGFHHRTQTTDPLGKVTQVLYKDTGDVYRVSDPRSRLTYYSYNGFGEVTQVRSPDTGTTDITYDEAGNVATRKTAKGQTTSYSYDALNRIIETSSDVAGESPILYGYDEATSPYGIGRLTSVDDGNGVRRFGYTPEGWLAYETWETHGQSLTTQYQYDGAGLVTKITYPSGREVSYTRDSAGDVIEVTTTQAGTTTNLASQIERAPFGPVTSMVRGNGISESRTLDLDYRVTGIDAARVHSLVYRYTPDSLISAIDDNLSSSVNQSLGYDAVGRITSAEGIYGVLGYGYDATGNRTSITTDGLSQSYTINYMNNWLVKAGQTSRSYDANGNLTKQGADTFTYDSQNRLVAATVAGVTVSYTYNHLDQRVTKTLNGHTRLLVYDLAGNLIEELDAATGDVLAEYIWLDGTPLGFVQSGQTYQVHVDHLGTPKALTDVSGQVVWKASYSPFGKASIIIQGPTFNLRFPGQYYDAETGFHYNWRRYYDPATGRYITSDPLGLIDGVNTYGYVHGNPMSNTDPTGEFAFVGAGIGAGLELLSQLIENNGSWKCVSWSKVGIAGAIGAIGGGWASGVFRHASSGKSWFKLSQKWSNVSPRVRKVQGVPRGNELHHWAIQRNGKFGKYVPDSIKNHPWNLKSIPRDIHQNIHGNGPTPYSAFGRWWHGTPEWAKVAQASPVSGGLADSINDEGCGCAN
;
A
#
# COMPACT_ATOMS: atom_id res chain seq x y z
N MET A 1 34.67 -7.22 -18.64
CA MET A 1 33.34 -6.64 -18.40
C MET A 1 32.97 -6.92 -16.94
N GLY A 2 32.49 -5.93 -16.20
CA GLY A 2 32.26 -6.02 -14.75
C GLY A 2 30.80 -6.22 -14.42
N LEU A 3 30.27 -7.43 -14.69
CA LEU A 3 28.94 -7.81 -14.20
C LEU A 3 28.99 -7.91 -12.67
N LEU A 4 27.91 -7.51 -12.00
CA LEU A 4 27.82 -7.54 -10.55
C LEU A 4 27.74 -9.00 -10.08
N SER A 5 28.81 -9.54 -9.51
CA SER A 5 28.82 -10.93 -9.02
C SER A 5 28.23 -11.06 -7.61
N SER A 6 28.39 -10.04 -6.77
CA SER A 6 27.90 -10.04 -5.40
C SER A 6 27.68 -8.64 -4.86
N LEU A 7 26.67 -8.50 -4.02
CA LEU A 7 26.33 -7.31 -3.26
C LEU A 7 26.38 -7.63 -1.77
N THR A 8 27.18 -6.89 -1.00
CA THR A 8 27.15 -6.96 0.48
C THR A 8 26.58 -5.67 1.05
N LYS A 9 25.52 -5.80 1.87
CA LYS A 9 24.86 -4.70 2.55
C LYS A 9 25.67 -4.27 3.79
N PRO A 10 25.44 -3.06 4.34
CA PRO A 10 26.12 -2.60 5.56
C PRO A 10 25.94 -3.50 6.79
N ASN A 11 24.85 -4.25 6.88
CA ASN A 11 24.61 -5.24 7.93
C ASN A 11 25.30 -6.60 7.67
N GLY A 12 26.13 -6.70 6.62
CA GLY A 12 26.85 -7.92 6.25
C GLY A 12 26.07 -8.88 5.37
N ALA A 13 24.77 -8.63 5.13
CA ALA A 13 23.97 -9.49 4.27
C ALA A 13 24.47 -9.48 2.82
N THR A 14 24.72 -10.68 2.28
CA THR A 14 25.21 -10.84 0.91
C THR A 14 24.13 -11.39 -0.01
N VAL A 15 24.12 -10.90 -1.25
CA VAL A 15 23.37 -11.46 -2.37
C VAL A 15 24.37 -11.73 -3.49
N SER A 16 24.28 -12.88 -4.15
CA SER A 16 25.13 -13.23 -5.29
C SER A 16 24.32 -13.43 -6.56
N TYR A 17 24.94 -13.18 -7.71
CA TYR A 17 24.29 -13.19 -9.02
C TYR A 17 25.07 -14.07 -9.99
N GLU A 18 24.34 -14.83 -10.79
CA GLU A 18 24.90 -15.71 -11.82
C GLU A 18 24.36 -15.32 -13.20
N TYR A 19 25.24 -15.43 -14.19
CA TYR A 19 24.95 -15.05 -15.57
C TYR A 19 25.27 -16.19 -16.52
N ASP A 20 24.48 -16.33 -17.58
CA ASP A 20 24.76 -17.29 -18.64
C ASP A 20 25.94 -16.84 -19.55
N ALA A 21 26.28 -17.67 -20.54
CA ALA A 21 27.35 -17.37 -21.50
C ALA A 21 27.06 -16.13 -22.38
N ALA A 22 25.79 -15.70 -22.45
CA ALA A 22 25.37 -14.47 -23.12
C ALA A 22 25.33 -13.26 -22.17
N HIS A 23 25.84 -13.39 -20.93
CA HIS A 23 25.88 -12.35 -19.91
C HIS A 23 24.49 -11.90 -19.40
N ARG A 24 23.49 -12.77 -19.47
CA ARG A 24 22.12 -12.52 -18.96
C ARG A 24 21.96 -13.13 -17.58
N LEU A 25 21.25 -12.47 -16.67
CA LEU A 25 21.03 -12.96 -15.30
C LEU A 25 20.19 -14.24 -15.35
N VAL A 26 20.68 -15.31 -14.71
CA VAL A 26 19.99 -16.60 -14.62
C VAL A 26 19.76 -17.07 -13.19
N ALA A 27 20.45 -16.48 -12.21
CA ALA A 27 20.10 -16.71 -10.81
C ALA A 27 20.53 -15.61 -9.85
N GLU A 28 19.82 -15.53 -8.73
CA GLU A 28 20.14 -14.73 -7.54
C GLU A 28 20.13 -15.66 -6.32
N THR A 29 21.13 -15.56 -5.44
CA THR A 29 21.18 -16.32 -4.18
C THR A 29 21.32 -15.37 -2.99
N ASP A 30 20.46 -15.51 -1.98
CA ASP A 30 20.51 -14.72 -0.75
C ASP A 30 21.54 -15.25 0.27
N ALA A 31 21.64 -14.57 1.42
CA ALA A 31 22.62 -14.91 2.46
C ALA A 31 22.30 -16.23 3.19
N GLN A 32 21.09 -16.77 3.06
CA GLN A 32 20.69 -18.07 3.60
C GLN A 32 20.96 -19.21 2.61
N GLY A 33 21.34 -18.89 1.37
CA GLY A 33 21.50 -19.86 0.31
C GLY A 33 20.20 -20.15 -0.45
N ASN A 34 19.12 -19.41 -0.19
CA ASN A 34 17.92 -19.52 -1.01
C ASN A 34 18.20 -18.94 -2.40
N ARG A 35 17.69 -19.60 -3.44
CA ARG A 35 18.00 -19.26 -4.84
C ARG A 35 16.75 -18.94 -5.64
N ARG A 36 16.79 -17.86 -6.42
CA ARG A 36 15.86 -17.59 -7.52
C ARG A 36 16.55 -17.98 -8.81
N GLU A 37 15.94 -18.88 -9.58
CA GLU A 37 16.44 -19.36 -10.87
C GLU A 37 15.55 -18.92 -12.02
N LEU A 38 16.17 -18.58 -13.14
CA LEU A 38 15.52 -18.24 -14.39
C LEU A 38 16.03 -19.13 -15.52
N GLU A 39 15.11 -19.79 -16.22
CA GLU A 39 15.39 -20.39 -17.52
C GLU A 39 15.03 -19.38 -18.62
N LEU A 40 15.98 -19.04 -19.48
CA LEU A 40 15.80 -18.05 -20.55
C LEU A 40 15.74 -18.72 -21.92
N ASN A 41 14.84 -18.26 -22.79
CA ASN A 41 14.88 -18.64 -24.20
C ASN A 41 16.00 -17.90 -24.96
N ASP A 42 16.12 -18.16 -26.27
CA ASP A 42 17.13 -17.53 -27.14
C ASP A 42 16.99 -15.99 -27.22
N LEU A 43 15.78 -15.47 -27.04
CA LEU A 43 15.50 -14.02 -26.97
C LEU A 43 15.82 -13.40 -25.60
N GLY A 44 16.12 -14.21 -24.59
CA GLY A 44 16.38 -13.75 -23.21
C GLY A 44 15.14 -13.61 -22.34
N ASN A 45 13.98 -14.06 -22.81
CA ASN A 45 12.76 -14.05 -22.02
C ASN A 45 12.76 -15.20 -21.00
N PRO A 46 12.32 -14.97 -19.76
CA PRO A 46 12.27 -16.00 -18.73
C PRO A 46 11.08 -16.94 -18.95
N VAL A 47 11.33 -18.14 -19.48
CA VAL A 47 10.31 -19.18 -19.75
C VAL A 47 9.95 -19.99 -18.51
N GLU A 48 10.82 -20.03 -17.52
CA GLU A 48 10.54 -20.62 -16.22
C GLU A 48 11.26 -19.83 -15.13
N GLU A 49 10.61 -19.66 -13.99
CA GLU A 49 11.21 -19.12 -12.79
C GLU A 49 10.95 -20.08 -11.62
N ARG A 50 12.00 -20.34 -10.82
CA ARG A 50 11.92 -21.21 -9.63
C ARG A 50 12.47 -20.48 -8.42
N LEU A 51 11.82 -20.68 -7.27
CA LEU A 51 12.42 -20.35 -5.98
C LEU A 51 12.82 -21.65 -5.29
N LEU A 52 14.08 -21.75 -4.90
CA LEU A 52 14.66 -22.90 -4.23
C LEU A 52 15.10 -22.51 -2.83
N ASP A 53 14.94 -23.43 -1.89
CA ASP A 53 15.53 -23.31 -0.57
C ASP A 53 17.05 -23.62 -0.61
N ALA A 54 17.70 -23.41 0.54
CA ALA A 54 19.13 -23.68 0.70
C ALA A 54 19.54 -25.15 0.44
N LEU A 55 18.58 -26.08 0.41
CA LEU A 55 18.81 -27.50 0.08
C LEU A 55 18.62 -27.79 -1.42
N GLY A 56 18.28 -26.77 -2.22
CA GLY A 56 17.99 -26.91 -3.65
C GLY A 56 16.61 -27.51 -3.94
N GLN A 57 15.68 -27.51 -2.98
CA GLN A 57 14.31 -27.96 -3.24
C GLN A 57 13.48 -26.80 -3.80
N THR A 58 12.78 -27.05 -4.91
CA THR A 58 11.81 -26.10 -5.45
C THR A 58 10.67 -25.88 -4.46
N ARG A 59 10.48 -24.63 -4.07
CA ARG A 59 9.36 -24.18 -3.21
C ARG A 59 8.32 -23.39 -3.99
N TRP A 60 8.70 -22.82 -5.12
CA TRP A 60 7.80 -22.12 -6.04
C TRP A 60 8.22 -22.31 -7.49
N ILE A 61 7.26 -22.37 -8.40
CA ILE A 61 7.52 -22.45 -9.84
C ILE A 61 6.43 -21.78 -10.68
N GLU A 62 6.85 -20.99 -11.66
CA GLU A 62 5.98 -20.41 -12.69
C GLU A 62 6.57 -20.66 -14.07
N ARG A 63 5.71 -20.95 -15.04
CA ARG A 63 6.10 -21.13 -16.45
C ARG A 63 5.44 -20.09 -17.33
N ARG A 64 6.19 -19.64 -18.32
CA ARG A 64 5.80 -18.58 -19.25
C ARG A 64 6.02 -19.05 -20.69
N ILE A 65 5.03 -18.84 -21.55
CA ILE A 65 5.15 -19.08 -22.99
C ILE A 65 5.15 -17.74 -23.69
N PHE A 66 6.09 -17.54 -24.60
CA PHE A 66 6.18 -16.34 -25.43
C PHE A 66 5.92 -16.69 -26.90
N ASN A 67 5.37 -15.74 -27.66
CA ASN A 67 5.26 -15.86 -29.10
C ASN A 67 6.62 -15.64 -29.79
N GLU A 68 6.67 -15.79 -31.12
CA GLU A 68 7.90 -15.72 -31.94
C GLU A 68 8.65 -14.36 -31.85
N ILE A 69 7.97 -13.30 -31.43
CA ILE A 69 8.52 -11.95 -31.28
C ILE A 69 8.72 -11.53 -29.81
N GLY A 70 8.50 -12.46 -28.88
CA GLY A 70 8.81 -12.30 -27.46
C GLY A 70 7.70 -11.71 -26.59
N TRP A 71 6.45 -11.65 -27.05
CA TRP A 71 5.31 -11.26 -26.20
C TRP A 71 4.77 -12.45 -25.42
N LEU A 72 4.38 -12.22 -24.16
CA LEU A 72 3.90 -13.25 -23.24
C LEU A 72 2.55 -13.80 -23.68
N SER A 73 2.47 -15.03 -24.18
CA SER A 73 1.23 -15.68 -24.63
C SER A 73 0.47 -16.37 -23.51
N SER A 74 1.17 -16.95 -22.53
CA SER A 74 0.53 -17.59 -21.39
C SER A 74 1.43 -17.67 -20.17
N VAL A 75 0.83 -17.72 -19.00
CA VAL A 75 1.49 -18.06 -17.73
C VAL A 75 0.76 -19.26 -17.15
N SER A 76 1.51 -20.23 -16.62
CA SER A 76 0.94 -21.36 -15.90
C SER A 76 1.63 -21.57 -14.57
N ASP A 77 0.83 -21.92 -13.57
CA ASP A 77 1.28 -22.23 -12.22
C ASP A 77 1.88 -23.64 -12.10
N ALA A 78 2.21 -24.05 -10.89
CA ALA A 78 2.79 -25.37 -10.63
C ALA A 78 1.84 -26.54 -10.97
N TYR A 79 0.53 -26.27 -11.06
CA TYR A 79 -0.54 -27.25 -11.32
C TYR A 79 -1.04 -27.22 -12.76
N SER A 80 -0.36 -26.48 -13.64
CA SER A 80 -0.76 -26.29 -15.04
C SER A 80 -2.09 -25.54 -15.23
N ASN A 81 -2.57 -24.81 -14.21
CA ASN A 81 -3.63 -23.83 -14.42
C ASN A 81 -3.04 -22.68 -15.23
N GLN A 82 -3.64 -22.39 -16.39
CA GLN A 82 -3.05 -21.49 -17.39
C GLN A 82 -3.90 -20.24 -17.61
N SER A 83 -3.29 -19.07 -17.45
CA SER A 83 -3.80 -17.81 -17.98
C SER A 83 -3.23 -17.56 -19.37
N SER A 84 -4.06 -17.09 -20.30
CA SER A 84 -3.64 -16.75 -21.67
C SER A 84 -3.84 -15.28 -21.99
N PHE A 85 -2.96 -14.73 -22.84
CA PHE A 85 -2.92 -13.33 -23.24
C PHE A 85 -2.91 -13.22 -24.76
N SER A 86 -3.70 -12.28 -25.29
CA SER A 86 -3.72 -11.98 -26.73
C SER A 86 -3.44 -10.50 -26.97
N TYR A 87 -2.74 -10.22 -28.07
CA TYR A 87 -2.31 -8.87 -28.43
C TYR A 87 -2.81 -8.47 -29.82
N ASP A 88 -2.92 -7.18 -30.06
CA ASP A 88 -3.04 -6.66 -31.42
C ASP A 88 -1.68 -6.66 -32.15
N VAL A 89 -1.68 -6.19 -33.40
CA VAL A 89 -0.48 -6.17 -34.27
C VAL A 89 0.65 -5.26 -33.78
N VAL A 90 0.42 -4.46 -32.74
CA VAL A 90 1.36 -3.48 -32.19
C VAL A 90 1.60 -3.67 -30.69
N ALA A 91 1.38 -4.90 -30.19
CA ALA A 91 1.68 -5.33 -28.82
C ALA A 91 0.74 -4.78 -27.73
N ASN A 92 -0.42 -4.22 -28.07
CA ASN A 92 -1.40 -3.89 -27.03
C ASN A 92 -2.12 -5.16 -26.58
N LEU A 93 -2.21 -5.41 -25.27
CA LEU A 93 -2.97 -6.53 -24.71
C LEU A 93 -4.47 -6.32 -24.95
N ILE A 94 -5.11 -7.13 -25.80
CA ILE A 94 -6.54 -6.99 -26.13
C ILE A 94 -7.44 -7.97 -25.38
N GLN A 95 -6.86 -9.02 -24.81
CA GLN A 95 -7.60 -10.02 -24.07
C GLN A 95 -6.70 -10.76 -23.09
N GLU A 96 -7.24 -11.05 -21.90
CA GLU A 96 -6.68 -12.03 -20.98
C GLU A 96 -7.79 -12.98 -20.52
N THR A 97 -7.44 -14.25 -20.35
CA THR A 97 -8.37 -15.30 -19.94
C THR A 97 -7.76 -16.08 -18.79
N SER A 98 -8.52 -16.23 -17.72
CA SER A 98 -8.13 -16.99 -16.53
C SER A 98 -8.18 -18.51 -16.78
N PRO A 99 -7.61 -19.34 -15.88
CA PRO A 99 -7.69 -20.80 -15.98
C PRO A 99 -9.12 -21.35 -16.06
N SER A 100 -10.07 -20.70 -15.39
CA SER A 100 -11.50 -21.08 -15.47
C SER A 100 -12.21 -20.57 -16.72
N GLY A 101 -11.53 -19.88 -17.64
CA GLY A 101 -12.10 -19.34 -18.88
C GLY A 101 -12.74 -17.95 -18.73
N ASN A 102 -12.63 -17.32 -17.57
CA ASN A 102 -13.15 -15.97 -17.35
C ASN A 102 -12.28 -14.95 -18.10
N THR A 103 -12.89 -14.10 -18.92
CA THR A 103 -12.16 -13.28 -19.88
C THR A 103 -12.37 -11.78 -19.67
N HIS A 104 -11.28 -11.01 -19.54
CA HIS A 104 -11.30 -9.57 -19.75
C HIS A 104 -10.90 -9.24 -21.18
N SER A 105 -11.50 -8.19 -21.74
CA SER A 105 -11.12 -7.67 -23.07
C SER A 105 -10.95 -6.17 -23.06
N TYR A 106 -10.04 -5.69 -23.92
CA TYR A 106 -9.60 -4.30 -23.94
C TYR A 106 -9.71 -3.71 -25.34
N LYS A 107 -9.91 -2.39 -25.39
CA LYS A 107 -9.79 -1.61 -26.63
C LYS A 107 -8.86 -0.43 -26.42
N TYR A 108 -8.24 -0.01 -27.51
CA TYR A 108 -7.25 1.05 -27.54
C TYR A 108 -7.61 2.10 -28.58
N ASP A 109 -7.16 3.34 -28.37
CA ASP A 109 -7.15 4.35 -29.41
C ASP A 109 -5.88 4.23 -30.30
N GLY A 110 -5.75 5.14 -31.28
CA GLY A 110 -4.59 5.17 -32.18
C GLY A 110 -3.27 5.56 -31.51
N PHE A 111 -3.30 5.98 -30.24
CA PHE A 111 -2.13 6.31 -29.42
C PHE A 111 -1.83 5.22 -28.38
N HIS A 112 -2.45 4.04 -28.49
CA HIS A 112 -2.24 2.91 -27.58
C HIS A 112 -2.70 3.19 -26.15
N HIS A 113 -3.60 4.15 -25.94
CA HIS A 113 -4.26 4.34 -24.65
C HIS A 113 -5.51 3.45 -24.58
N ARG A 114 -5.72 2.81 -23.42
CA ARG A 114 -6.81 1.86 -23.21
C ARG A 114 -8.14 2.59 -23.02
N THR A 115 -9.02 2.54 -24.01
CA THR A 115 -10.30 3.27 -24.03
C THR A 115 -11.47 2.46 -23.47
N GLN A 116 -11.35 1.14 -23.39
CA GLN A 116 -12.40 0.27 -22.87
C GLN A 116 -11.81 -0.95 -22.17
N THR A 117 -12.40 -1.31 -21.03
CA THR A 117 -12.27 -2.65 -20.41
C THR A 117 -13.66 -3.27 -20.33
N THR A 118 -13.77 -4.53 -20.74
CA THR A 118 -14.96 -5.36 -20.55
C THR A 118 -14.61 -6.52 -19.65
N ASP A 119 -15.36 -6.70 -18.56
CA ASP A 119 -15.16 -7.78 -17.60
C ASP A 119 -15.82 -9.11 -18.05
N PRO A 120 -15.49 -10.24 -17.39
CA PRO A 120 -16.12 -11.55 -17.63
C PRO A 120 -17.66 -11.59 -17.52
N LEU A 121 -18.27 -10.62 -16.84
CA LEU A 121 -19.73 -10.48 -16.71
C LEU A 121 -20.33 -9.55 -17.79
N GLY A 122 -19.53 -9.14 -18.78
CA GLY A 122 -19.92 -8.26 -19.88
C GLY A 122 -20.11 -6.80 -19.45
N LYS A 123 -19.60 -6.40 -18.28
CA LYS A 123 -19.68 -5.02 -17.77
C LYS A 123 -18.55 -4.20 -18.36
N VAL A 124 -18.87 -2.97 -18.74
CA VAL A 124 -17.97 -2.12 -19.53
C VAL A 124 -17.62 -0.86 -18.76
N THR A 125 -16.32 -0.62 -18.60
CA THR A 125 -15.79 0.69 -18.21
C THR A 125 -15.14 1.33 -19.43
N GLN A 126 -15.42 2.60 -19.69
CA GLN A 126 -14.84 3.37 -20.79
C GLN A 126 -14.06 4.57 -20.28
N VAL A 127 -12.96 4.88 -20.95
CA VAL A 127 -12.10 6.03 -20.67
C VAL A 127 -11.89 6.82 -21.94
N LEU A 128 -12.04 8.14 -21.86
CA LEU A 128 -11.73 9.04 -22.95
C LEU A 128 -10.55 9.95 -22.60
N TYR A 129 -9.67 10.07 -23.58
CA TYR A 129 -8.43 10.83 -23.52
C TYR A 129 -8.54 12.09 -24.38
N LYS A 130 -7.88 13.15 -23.95
CA LYS A 130 -7.57 14.31 -24.80
C LYS A 130 -6.43 13.95 -25.76
N ASP A 131 -6.21 14.80 -26.76
CA ASP A 131 -5.06 14.69 -27.67
C ASP A 131 -3.71 14.77 -26.94
N THR A 132 -3.68 15.34 -25.72
CA THR A 132 -2.50 15.39 -24.84
C THR A 132 -2.21 14.07 -24.12
N GLY A 133 -3.12 13.09 -24.18
CA GLY A 133 -3.06 11.85 -23.41
C GLY A 133 -3.70 11.93 -22.02
N ASP A 134 -4.19 13.10 -21.60
CA ASP A 134 -4.87 13.26 -20.31
C ASP A 134 -6.28 12.69 -20.35
N VAL A 135 -6.67 11.98 -19.29
CA VAL A 135 -8.02 11.43 -19.17
C VAL A 135 -8.99 12.55 -18.81
N TYR A 136 -10.03 12.78 -19.60
CA TYR A 136 -11.03 13.81 -19.28
C TYR A 136 -12.40 13.23 -18.91
N ARG A 137 -12.65 11.95 -19.18
CA ARG A 137 -13.92 11.29 -18.83
C ARG A 137 -13.76 9.79 -18.60
N VAL A 138 -14.36 9.30 -17.51
CA VAL A 138 -14.56 7.88 -17.24
C VAL A 138 -16.06 7.58 -17.20
N SER A 139 -16.50 6.51 -17.87
CA SER A 139 -17.85 5.97 -17.78
C SER A 139 -17.81 4.60 -17.14
N ASP A 140 -18.55 4.42 -16.05
CA ASP A 140 -18.65 3.12 -15.39
C ASP A 140 -19.72 2.20 -16.03
N PRO A 141 -19.82 0.93 -15.58
CA PRO A 141 -20.81 -0.01 -16.11
C PRO A 141 -22.28 0.34 -15.87
N ARG A 142 -22.56 1.34 -15.03
CA ARG A 142 -23.90 1.89 -14.80
C ARG A 142 -24.11 3.19 -15.59
N SER A 143 -23.21 3.51 -16.52
CA SER A 143 -23.21 4.70 -17.36
C SER A 143 -23.09 6.03 -16.60
N ARG A 144 -22.55 6.01 -15.38
CA ARG A 144 -22.25 7.23 -14.62
C ARG A 144 -20.90 7.78 -15.07
N LEU A 145 -20.78 9.09 -15.07
CA LEU A 145 -19.66 9.79 -15.69
C LEU A 145 -18.86 10.59 -14.66
N THR A 146 -17.56 10.33 -14.58
CA THR A 146 -16.60 11.15 -13.86
C THR A 146 -15.80 11.99 -14.84
N TYR A 147 -15.68 13.28 -14.60
CA TYR A 147 -14.96 14.22 -15.47
C TYR A 147 -13.73 14.81 -14.78
N TYR A 148 -12.70 15.07 -15.57
CA TYR A 148 -11.48 15.74 -15.15
C TYR A 148 -11.21 16.95 -16.06
N SER A 149 -11.02 18.11 -15.45
CA SER A 149 -10.61 19.35 -16.13
C SER A 149 -9.16 19.65 -15.78
N TYR A 150 -8.47 20.33 -16.69
CA TYR A 150 -7.03 20.58 -16.59
C TYR A 150 -6.71 22.02 -16.96
N ASN A 151 -5.63 22.57 -16.40
CA ASN A 151 -5.03 23.82 -16.87
C ASN A 151 -4.07 23.58 -18.05
N GLY A 152 -3.38 24.62 -18.50
CA GLY A 152 -2.42 24.55 -19.62
C GLY A 152 -1.13 23.78 -19.31
N PHE A 153 -0.89 23.43 -18.05
CA PHE A 153 0.28 22.66 -17.59
C PHE A 153 -0.03 21.16 -17.41
N GLY A 154 -1.27 20.72 -17.68
CA GLY A 154 -1.69 19.33 -17.47
C GLY A 154 -2.05 19.01 -16.02
N GLU A 155 -2.25 20.02 -15.18
CA GLU A 155 -2.64 19.83 -13.78
C GLU A 155 -4.16 19.79 -13.65
N VAL A 156 -4.69 18.86 -12.84
CA VAL A 156 -6.14 18.69 -12.66
C VAL A 156 -6.70 19.87 -11.87
N THR A 157 -7.59 20.65 -12.47
CA THR A 157 -8.24 21.81 -11.82
C THR A 157 -9.64 21.52 -11.33
N GLN A 158 -10.27 20.45 -11.82
CA GLN A 158 -11.58 20.04 -11.36
C GLN A 158 -11.80 18.55 -11.53
N VAL A 159 -12.40 17.93 -10.53
CA VAL A 159 -12.95 16.57 -10.60
C VAL A 159 -14.45 16.65 -10.37
N ARG A 160 -15.25 16.09 -11.29
CA ARG A 160 -16.71 15.98 -11.13
C ARG A 160 -17.08 14.51 -11.03
N SER A 161 -17.36 14.05 -9.82
CA SER A 161 -17.71 12.66 -9.52
C SER A 161 -19.20 12.54 -9.18
N PRO A 162 -19.90 11.49 -9.62
CA PRO A 162 -21.25 11.19 -9.14
C PRO A 162 -21.28 10.86 -7.64
N ASP A 163 -20.19 10.33 -7.09
CA ASP A 163 -20.12 9.84 -5.70
C ASP A 163 -19.78 10.92 -4.68
N THR A 164 -19.03 11.95 -5.09
CA THR A 164 -18.49 13.00 -4.20
C THR A 164 -18.76 14.42 -4.68
N GLY A 165 -19.51 14.60 -5.77
CA GLY A 165 -19.79 15.89 -6.38
C GLY A 165 -18.57 16.53 -7.06
N THR A 166 -18.56 17.87 -7.13
CA THR A 166 -17.48 18.65 -7.75
C THR A 166 -16.42 19.01 -6.72
N THR A 167 -15.15 18.74 -7.05
CA THR A 167 -13.98 19.25 -6.33
C THR A 167 -13.20 20.19 -7.27
N ASP A 168 -13.00 21.42 -6.86
CA ASP A 168 -12.15 22.39 -7.55
C ASP A 168 -10.77 22.44 -6.90
N ILE A 169 -9.71 22.50 -7.71
CA ILE A 169 -8.31 22.50 -7.27
C ILE A 169 -7.59 23.68 -7.93
N THR A 170 -6.86 24.46 -7.15
CA THR A 170 -6.00 25.54 -7.64
C THR A 170 -4.55 25.26 -7.30
N TYR A 171 -3.64 25.84 -8.08
CA TYR A 171 -2.20 25.68 -7.91
C TYR A 171 -1.55 27.06 -7.70
N ASP A 172 -0.43 27.08 -6.97
CA ASP A 172 0.45 28.24 -6.90
C ASP A 172 1.34 28.34 -8.17
N GLU A 173 2.21 29.35 -8.23
CA GLU A 173 3.11 29.55 -9.39
C GLU A 173 4.16 28.45 -9.54
N ALA A 174 4.41 27.65 -8.49
CA ALA A 174 5.34 26.53 -8.48
C ALA A 174 4.68 25.18 -8.81
N GLY A 175 3.36 25.16 -9.07
CA GLY A 175 2.61 23.94 -9.35
C GLY A 175 2.23 23.14 -8.09
N ASN A 176 2.39 23.72 -6.90
CA ASN A 176 1.89 23.09 -5.68
C ASN A 176 0.39 23.34 -5.55
N VAL A 177 -0.35 22.40 -4.96
CA VAL A 177 -1.78 22.58 -4.70
C VAL A 177 -1.96 23.73 -3.71
N ALA A 178 -2.61 24.81 -4.11
CA ALA A 178 -2.86 25.96 -3.24
C ALA A 178 -4.19 25.82 -2.49
N THR A 179 -5.26 25.40 -3.18
CA THR A 179 -6.57 25.18 -2.55
C THR A 179 -7.29 23.97 -3.13
N ARG A 180 -8.13 23.35 -2.30
CA ARG A 180 -9.07 22.30 -2.67
C ARG A 180 -10.44 22.65 -2.12
N LYS A 181 -11.42 22.86 -3.00
CA LYS A 181 -12.80 23.16 -2.61
C LYS A 181 -13.71 21.98 -2.95
N THR A 182 -14.37 21.44 -1.95
CA THR A 182 -15.23 20.25 -2.08
C THR A 182 -16.66 20.61 -2.48
N ALA A 183 -17.50 19.58 -2.75
CA ALA A 183 -18.88 19.77 -3.18
C ALA A 183 -19.78 20.38 -2.08
N LYS A 184 -19.37 20.27 -0.81
CA LYS A 184 -19.99 20.98 0.32
C LYS A 184 -19.66 22.48 0.36
N GLY A 185 -18.78 22.95 -0.51
CA GLY A 185 -18.30 24.33 -0.54
C GLY A 185 -17.19 24.63 0.47
N GLN A 186 -16.72 23.63 1.22
CA GLN A 186 -15.61 23.73 2.17
C GLN A 186 -14.28 23.80 1.41
N THR A 187 -13.40 24.71 1.81
CA THR A 187 -12.12 24.99 1.16
C THR A 187 -10.97 24.67 2.11
N THR A 188 -10.09 23.76 1.69
CA THR A 188 -8.80 23.52 2.33
C THR A 188 -7.71 24.27 1.59
N SER A 189 -6.89 25.03 2.30
CA SER A 189 -5.75 25.79 1.78
C SER A 189 -4.44 25.17 2.24
N TYR A 190 -3.42 25.24 1.39
CA TYR A 190 -2.08 24.72 1.67
C TYR A 190 -1.07 25.84 1.43
N SER A 191 -0.11 25.98 2.34
CA SER A 191 0.99 26.92 2.21
C SER A 191 2.33 26.18 2.26
N TYR A 192 3.30 26.70 1.52
CA TYR A 192 4.61 26.09 1.32
C TYR A 192 5.72 27.07 1.68
N ASP A 193 6.88 26.54 2.08
CA ASP A 193 8.10 27.31 2.19
C ASP A 193 8.80 27.48 0.81
N ALA A 194 9.93 28.19 0.79
CA ALA A 194 10.70 28.43 -0.43
C ALA A 194 11.34 27.17 -1.05
N LEU A 195 11.29 26.03 -0.34
CA LEU A 195 11.73 24.72 -0.82
C LEU A 195 10.54 23.84 -1.25
N ASN A 196 9.34 24.42 -1.40
CA ASN A 196 8.09 23.74 -1.71
C ASN A 196 7.63 22.70 -0.66
N ARG A 197 8.11 22.81 0.58
CA ARG A 197 7.64 21.94 1.68
C ARG A 197 6.42 22.55 2.32
N ILE A 198 5.42 21.72 2.61
CA ILE A 198 4.18 22.17 3.24
C ILE A 198 4.44 22.69 4.66
N ILE A 199 4.05 23.93 4.96
CA ILE A 199 4.19 24.55 6.29
C ILE A 199 2.85 24.72 7.01
N GLU A 200 1.75 24.79 6.27
CA GLU A 200 0.41 24.92 6.84
C GLU A 200 -0.63 24.21 5.98
N THR A 201 -1.63 23.61 6.64
CA THR A 201 -2.92 23.27 6.04
C THR A 201 -4.03 23.84 6.88
N SER A 202 -4.93 24.60 6.28
CA SER A 202 -6.06 25.20 6.98
C SER A 202 -7.37 25.02 6.22
N SER A 203 -8.47 25.13 6.94
CA SER A 203 -9.83 24.97 6.43
C SER A 203 -10.63 26.26 6.67
N ASP A 204 -11.58 26.57 5.79
CA ASP A 204 -12.53 27.67 5.98
C ASP A 204 -13.67 27.32 6.96
N VAL A 205 -13.69 26.10 7.49
CA VAL A 205 -14.68 25.61 8.44
C VAL A 205 -14.36 26.11 9.85
N ALA A 206 -15.31 26.84 10.44
CA ALA A 206 -15.17 27.37 11.80
C ALA A 206 -14.96 26.26 12.84
N GLY A 207 -13.94 26.42 13.69
CA GLY A 207 -13.62 25.47 14.77
C GLY A 207 -12.61 24.40 14.39
N GLU A 208 -12.19 24.30 13.13
CA GLU A 208 -11.09 23.43 12.71
C GLU A 208 -9.76 24.18 12.83
N SER A 209 -8.83 23.64 13.62
CA SER A 209 -7.48 24.20 13.76
C SER A 209 -6.64 23.90 12.52
N PRO A 210 -5.74 24.81 12.12
CA PRO A 210 -4.76 24.52 11.08
C PRO A 210 -3.79 23.42 11.55
N ILE A 211 -3.24 22.69 10.59
CA ILE A 211 -2.10 21.81 10.81
C ILE A 211 -0.84 22.57 10.41
N LEU A 212 0.08 22.74 11.36
CA LEU A 212 1.33 23.47 11.18
C LEU A 212 2.50 22.49 11.13
N TYR A 213 3.42 22.70 10.20
CA TYR A 213 4.60 21.86 10.00
C TYR A 213 5.87 22.71 10.20
N GLY A 214 6.76 22.25 11.08
CA GLY A 214 8.06 22.86 11.30
C GLY A 214 9.19 21.99 10.74
N TYR A 215 10.16 22.61 10.07
CA TYR A 215 11.34 21.95 9.52
C TYR A 215 12.61 22.60 10.03
N ASP A 216 13.70 21.85 9.96
CA ASP A 216 15.06 22.35 10.16
C ASP A 216 15.30 23.01 11.53
N GLU A 217 14.46 22.71 12.54
CA GLU A 217 14.64 23.25 13.88
C GLU A 217 15.97 22.80 14.45
N ALA A 218 16.83 23.76 14.84
CA ALA A 218 18.16 23.48 15.39
C ALA A 218 18.13 22.64 16.69
N THR A 219 16.98 22.60 17.36
CA THR A 219 16.73 21.78 18.55
C THR A 219 16.45 20.31 18.22
N SER A 220 16.15 19.97 16.97
CA SER A 220 15.97 18.60 16.51
C SER A 220 17.32 17.99 16.08
N PRO A 221 17.80 16.92 16.73
CA PRO A 221 19.02 16.23 16.32
C PRO A 221 18.92 15.76 14.87
N TYR A 222 19.88 16.17 14.04
CA TYR A 222 19.96 15.84 12.61
C TYR A 222 18.70 16.26 11.80
N GLY A 223 17.95 17.26 12.27
CA GLY A 223 16.69 17.72 11.68
C GLY A 223 16.81 18.62 10.43
N ILE A 224 18.00 19.07 10.06
CA ILE A 224 18.18 19.89 8.84
C ILE A 224 17.84 19.06 7.59
N GLY A 225 16.99 19.63 6.74
CA GLY A 225 16.36 19.03 5.58
C GLY A 225 15.09 18.23 5.87
N ARG A 226 14.65 18.12 7.14
CA ARG A 226 13.62 17.16 7.58
C ARG A 226 12.50 17.81 8.38
N LEU A 227 11.38 17.11 8.49
CA LEU A 227 10.26 17.50 9.35
C LEU A 227 10.70 17.39 10.82
N THR A 228 10.57 18.45 11.58
CA THR A 228 11.04 18.51 12.98
C THR A 228 9.90 18.69 13.98
N SER A 229 8.77 19.24 13.55
CA SER A 229 7.58 19.36 14.38
C SER A 229 6.29 19.37 13.56
N VAL A 230 5.20 18.92 14.17
CA VAL A 230 3.84 19.08 13.64
C VAL A 230 2.89 19.43 14.78
N ASP A 231 2.09 20.49 14.61
CA ASP A 231 0.93 20.77 15.45
C ASP A 231 -0.33 20.55 14.60
N ASP A 232 -1.10 19.50 14.91
CA ASP A 232 -2.33 19.16 14.19
C ASP A 232 -3.60 19.50 14.99
N GLY A 233 -3.48 20.36 16.01
CA GLY A 233 -4.58 20.71 16.91
C GLY A 233 -4.85 19.66 17.99
N ASN A 234 -4.16 18.51 17.97
CA ASN A 234 -4.24 17.46 19.00
C ASN A 234 -2.99 17.40 19.87
N GLY A 235 -2.27 18.50 19.98
CA GLY A 235 -0.96 18.56 20.61
C GLY A 235 0.17 18.56 19.58
N VAL A 236 1.40 18.75 20.08
CA VAL A 236 2.58 18.96 19.23
C VAL A 236 3.41 17.70 19.17
N ARG A 237 3.69 17.23 17.97
CA ARG A 237 4.65 16.17 17.66
C ARG A 237 6.01 16.77 17.36
N ARG A 238 7.07 16.14 17.86
CA ARG A 238 8.47 16.52 17.61
C ARG A 238 9.26 15.30 17.18
N PHE A 239 10.09 15.49 16.17
CA PHE A 239 10.86 14.42 15.55
C PHE A 239 12.35 14.68 15.75
N GLY A 240 13.11 13.61 15.98
CA GLY A 240 14.57 13.63 15.97
C GLY A 240 15.11 12.45 15.18
N TYR A 241 16.30 12.62 14.60
CA TYR A 241 16.87 11.67 13.64
C TYR A 241 18.21 11.12 14.10
N THR A 242 18.61 10.01 13.51
CA THR A 242 19.95 9.43 13.62
C THR A 242 20.93 10.17 12.70
N PRO A 243 22.26 10.03 12.90
CA PRO A 243 23.26 10.57 11.97
C PRO A 243 23.09 10.09 10.52
N GLU A 244 22.55 8.89 10.34
CA GLU A 244 22.24 8.27 9.06
C GLU A 244 20.96 8.82 8.41
N GLY A 245 20.16 9.58 9.17
CA GLY A 245 18.95 10.24 8.69
C GLY A 245 17.65 9.48 8.96
N TRP A 246 17.69 8.32 9.62
CA TRP A 246 16.49 7.58 10.05
C TRP A 246 15.82 8.23 11.26
N LEU A 247 14.49 8.10 11.39
CA LEU A 247 13.76 8.64 12.54
C LEU A 247 14.22 7.95 13.82
N ALA A 248 14.82 8.68 14.75
CA ALA A 248 15.26 8.15 16.04
C ALA A 248 14.14 8.15 17.07
N TYR A 249 13.30 9.18 17.07
CA TYR A 249 12.14 9.27 17.97
C TYR A 249 11.07 10.21 17.44
N GLU A 250 9.84 9.96 17.89
CA GLU A 250 8.72 10.89 17.86
C GLU A 250 8.25 11.13 19.30
N THR A 251 8.11 12.39 19.70
CA THR A 251 7.48 12.79 20.96
C THR A 251 6.19 13.55 20.67
N TRP A 252 5.07 13.04 21.16
CA TRP A 252 3.76 13.67 21.09
C TRP A 252 3.35 14.24 22.45
N GLU A 253 3.31 15.57 22.52
CA GLU A 253 2.86 16.34 23.69
C GLU A 253 1.37 16.64 23.59
N THR A 254 0.54 15.98 24.40
CA THR A 254 -0.93 16.10 24.32
C THR A 254 -1.58 15.85 25.67
N HIS A 255 -2.70 16.54 25.97
CA HIS A 255 -3.47 16.29 27.20
C HIS A 255 -2.65 16.28 28.52
N GLY A 256 -1.53 17.01 28.55
CA GLY A 256 -0.59 17.01 29.69
C GLY A 256 0.33 15.77 29.77
N GLN A 257 0.27 14.88 28.80
CA GLN A 257 1.12 13.71 28.60
C GLN A 257 2.24 14.01 27.59
N SER A 258 3.42 13.43 27.83
CA SER A 258 4.55 13.43 26.88
C SER A 258 4.80 11.98 26.46
N LEU A 259 4.30 11.61 25.28
CA LEU A 259 4.36 10.25 24.76
C LEU A 259 5.51 10.14 23.76
N THR A 260 6.55 9.36 24.09
CA THR A 260 7.73 9.21 23.21
C THR A 260 7.86 7.79 22.69
N THR A 261 7.88 7.63 21.37
CA THR A 261 8.24 6.38 20.69
C THR A 261 9.66 6.50 20.14
N GLN A 262 10.52 5.53 20.43
CA GLN A 262 11.93 5.54 19.99
C GLN A 262 12.26 4.35 19.12
N TYR A 263 13.21 4.53 18.20
CA TYR A 263 13.62 3.52 17.22
C TYR A 263 15.13 3.32 17.25
N GLN A 264 15.56 2.07 17.13
CA GLN A 264 16.95 1.70 16.90
C GLN A 264 17.04 0.84 15.64
N TYR A 265 18.18 0.95 14.95
CA TYR A 265 18.40 0.36 13.64
C TYR A 265 19.70 -0.46 13.62
N ASP A 266 19.79 -1.42 12.70
CA ASP A 266 21.05 -2.03 12.32
C ASP A 266 21.82 -1.13 11.32
N GLY A 267 23.02 -1.55 10.91
CA GLY A 267 23.82 -0.78 9.96
C GLY A 267 23.18 -0.61 8.57
N ALA A 268 22.15 -1.40 8.24
CA ALA A 268 21.40 -1.33 6.98
C ALA A 268 20.08 -0.55 7.10
N GLY A 269 19.78 0.05 8.25
CA GLY A 269 18.56 0.83 8.46
C GLY A 269 17.33 -0.01 8.78
N LEU A 270 17.50 -1.28 9.14
CA LEU A 270 16.39 -2.12 9.58
C LEU A 270 16.14 -1.90 11.07
N VAL A 271 14.88 -1.69 11.46
CA VAL A 271 14.50 -1.54 12.87
C VAL A 271 14.88 -2.80 13.65
N THR A 272 15.65 -2.62 14.72
CA THR A 272 16.08 -3.65 15.67
C THR A 272 15.41 -3.50 17.03
N LYS A 273 14.94 -2.30 17.39
CA LYS A 273 14.18 -2.07 18.62
C LYS A 273 13.22 -0.90 18.47
N ILE A 274 12.03 -1.05 19.04
CA ILE A 274 11.06 0.04 19.26
C ILE A 274 10.84 0.16 20.77
N THR A 275 10.92 1.36 21.31
CA THR A 275 10.53 1.66 22.70
C THR A 275 9.22 2.44 22.67
N TYR A 276 8.18 1.91 23.31
CA TYR A 276 6.85 2.52 23.39
C TYR A 276 6.80 3.62 24.46
N PRO A 277 5.81 4.53 24.40
CA PRO A 277 5.56 5.51 25.46
C PRO A 277 5.49 4.94 26.87
N SER A 278 4.94 3.72 27.04
CA SER A 278 4.92 2.98 28.32
C SER A 278 6.31 2.62 28.89
N GLY A 279 7.38 2.80 28.12
CA GLY A 279 8.72 2.30 28.39
C GLY A 279 8.92 0.83 27.99
N ARG A 280 7.91 0.18 27.38
CA ARG A 280 8.06 -1.17 26.81
C ARG A 280 9.07 -1.15 25.68
N GLU A 281 10.02 -2.07 25.72
CA GLU A 281 10.92 -2.30 24.60
C GLU A 281 10.46 -3.54 23.82
N VAL A 282 10.41 -3.45 22.49
CA VAL A 282 10.20 -4.56 21.56
C VAL A 282 11.43 -4.69 20.68
N SER A 283 12.15 -5.81 20.80
CA SER A 283 13.41 -6.04 20.08
C SER A 283 13.25 -7.14 19.02
N TYR A 284 13.86 -6.92 17.86
CA TYR A 284 13.85 -7.79 16.68
C TYR A 284 15.27 -8.29 16.41
N THR A 285 15.52 -9.56 16.74
CA THR A 285 16.78 -10.23 16.39
C THR A 285 16.70 -10.67 14.93
N ARG A 286 17.74 -10.38 14.15
CA ARG A 286 17.79 -10.68 12.71
C ARG A 286 18.92 -11.65 12.37
N ASP A 287 18.74 -12.41 11.31
CA ASP A 287 19.77 -13.28 10.74
C ASP A 287 20.71 -12.55 9.77
N SER A 288 21.56 -13.32 9.09
CA SER A 288 22.53 -12.81 8.11
C SER A 288 21.91 -12.26 6.82
N ALA A 289 20.61 -12.39 6.55
CA ALA A 289 19.95 -11.63 5.47
C ALA A 289 19.18 -10.41 5.95
N GLY A 290 19.16 -10.18 7.25
CA GLY A 290 18.34 -9.15 7.87
C GLY A 290 16.89 -9.58 8.09
N ASP A 291 16.57 -10.87 7.99
CA ASP A 291 15.23 -11.39 8.28
C ASP A 291 15.06 -11.60 9.80
N VAL A 292 13.90 -11.26 10.36
CA VAL A 292 13.64 -11.39 11.81
C VAL A 292 13.50 -12.87 12.18
N ILE A 293 14.30 -13.33 13.14
CA ILE A 293 14.34 -14.72 13.67
C ILE A 293 13.81 -14.85 15.10
N GLU A 294 13.75 -13.74 15.83
CA GLU A 294 13.23 -13.69 17.20
C GLU A 294 12.66 -12.30 17.50
N VAL A 295 11.56 -12.26 18.26
CA VAL A 295 10.96 -11.06 18.82
C VAL A 295 10.83 -11.21 20.33
N THR A 296 11.34 -10.23 21.07
CA THR A 296 11.24 -10.17 22.53
C THR A 296 10.61 -8.85 22.97
N THR A 297 9.98 -8.85 24.15
CA THR A 297 9.53 -7.63 24.80
C THR A 297 10.06 -7.52 26.24
N THR A 298 10.52 -6.34 26.62
CA THR A 298 11.00 -6.02 27.95
C THR A 298 10.12 -4.95 28.59
N GLN A 299 9.59 -5.23 29.78
CA GLN A 299 8.88 -4.25 30.61
C GLN A 299 9.46 -4.28 32.02
N ALA A 300 9.75 -3.11 32.61
CA ALA A 300 10.28 -2.98 33.97
C ALA A 300 11.49 -3.92 34.25
N GLY A 301 12.39 -4.05 33.26
CA GLY A 301 13.59 -4.90 33.34
C GLY A 301 13.34 -6.41 33.17
N THR A 302 12.09 -6.84 32.97
CA THR A 302 11.75 -8.25 32.71
C THR A 302 11.57 -8.48 31.21
N THR A 303 12.46 -9.28 30.62
CA THR A 303 12.39 -9.68 29.21
C THR A 303 11.59 -10.97 29.05
N THR A 304 10.68 -10.97 28.08
CA THR A 304 9.88 -12.13 27.69
C THR A 304 10.03 -12.37 26.20
N ASN A 305 10.15 -13.63 25.78
CA ASN A 305 10.15 -14.00 24.38
C ASN A 305 8.70 -14.00 23.86
N LEU A 306 8.45 -13.46 22.67
CA LEU A 306 7.14 -13.50 22.00
C LEU A 306 7.13 -14.46 20.82
N ALA A 307 8.22 -14.49 20.05
CA ALA A 307 8.46 -15.50 19.04
C ALA A 307 9.95 -15.80 18.92
N SER A 308 10.27 -17.06 18.67
CA SER A 308 11.62 -17.54 18.35
C SER A 308 11.55 -18.56 17.23
N GLN A 309 12.71 -18.96 16.69
CA GLN A 309 12.81 -19.94 15.61
C GLN A 309 11.91 -19.55 14.43
N ILE A 310 11.87 -18.26 14.09
CA ILE A 310 11.06 -17.77 12.97
C ILE A 310 11.76 -18.19 11.68
N GLU A 311 11.10 -19.03 10.89
CA GLU A 311 11.58 -19.48 9.58
C GLU A 311 10.72 -18.89 8.46
N ARG A 312 11.29 -18.78 7.26
CA ARG A 312 10.64 -18.19 6.10
C ARG A 312 10.79 -19.07 4.88
N ALA A 313 9.82 -18.97 3.98
CA ALA A 313 9.98 -19.48 2.63
C ALA A 313 11.06 -18.66 1.88
N PRO A 314 11.73 -19.26 0.87
CA PRO A 314 12.68 -18.54 0.00
C PRO A 314 12.08 -17.26 -0.55
N PHE A 315 12.66 -16.10 -0.20
CA PHE A 315 12.15 -14.78 -0.58
C PHE A 315 10.65 -14.57 -0.26
N GLY A 316 10.16 -15.26 0.77
CA GLY A 316 8.75 -15.51 1.04
C GLY A 316 8.34 -15.19 2.48
N PRO A 317 7.06 -15.43 2.82
CA PRO A 317 6.52 -15.13 4.14
C PRO A 317 7.06 -16.08 5.22
N VAL A 318 6.76 -15.75 6.49
CA VAL A 318 7.02 -16.64 7.63
C VAL A 318 6.25 -17.94 7.49
N THR A 319 6.97 -19.06 7.55
CA THR A 319 6.44 -20.43 7.44
C THR A 319 6.37 -21.13 8.78
N SER A 320 7.15 -20.75 9.78
CA SER A 320 7.06 -21.34 11.12
C SER A 320 7.59 -20.39 12.18
N MET A 321 7.14 -20.57 13.43
CA MET A 321 7.72 -19.95 14.62
C MET A 321 7.27 -20.64 15.90
N VAL A 322 8.04 -20.50 16.97
CA VAL A 322 7.65 -20.91 18.32
C VAL A 322 7.23 -19.66 19.11
N ARG A 323 5.97 -19.64 19.55
CA ARG A 323 5.38 -18.57 20.37
C ARG A 323 6.03 -18.52 21.75
N GLY A 324 5.95 -17.36 22.41
CA GLY A 324 6.49 -17.13 23.75
C GLY A 324 5.94 -18.05 24.84
N ASN A 325 4.76 -18.66 24.63
CA ASN A 325 4.16 -19.65 25.51
C ASN A 325 4.43 -21.11 25.09
N GLY A 326 5.35 -21.33 24.14
CA GLY A 326 5.78 -22.64 23.67
C GLY A 326 4.91 -23.28 22.58
N ILE A 327 3.85 -22.62 22.11
CA ILE A 327 3.05 -23.12 20.98
C ILE A 327 3.85 -22.95 19.68
N SER A 328 4.10 -24.05 18.98
CA SER A 328 4.60 -24.00 17.60
C SER A 328 3.47 -23.65 16.64
N GLU A 329 3.70 -22.65 15.80
CA GLU A 329 2.86 -22.30 14.66
C GLU A 329 3.60 -22.60 13.36
N SER A 330 2.94 -23.25 12.41
CA SER A 330 3.48 -23.55 11.09
C SER A 330 2.48 -23.24 9.98
N ARG A 331 2.98 -22.84 8.82
CA ARG A 331 2.23 -22.59 7.60
C ARG A 331 2.76 -23.47 6.50
N THR A 332 1.86 -24.22 5.88
CA THR A 332 2.18 -25.02 4.70
C THR A 332 1.88 -24.19 3.46
N LEU A 333 2.87 -24.08 2.57
CA LEU A 333 2.71 -23.43 1.27
C LEU A 333 2.68 -24.48 0.18
N ASP A 334 1.89 -24.25 -0.86
CA ASP A 334 2.03 -24.99 -2.10
C ASP A 334 3.12 -24.40 -3.02
N LEU A 335 3.31 -25.02 -4.19
CA LEU A 335 4.29 -24.59 -5.19
C LEU A 335 3.91 -23.28 -5.92
N ASP A 336 2.77 -22.68 -5.56
CA ASP A 336 2.37 -21.33 -5.98
C ASP A 336 2.50 -20.35 -4.82
N TYR A 337 3.12 -20.74 -3.69
CA TYR A 337 3.20 -19.95 -2.45
C TYR A 337 1.85 -19.58 -1.84
N ARG A 338 0.78 -20.30 -2.18
CA ARG A 338 -0.50 -20.16 -1.50
C ARG A 338 -0.47 -20.94 -0.19
N VAL A 339 -1.03 -20.34 0.86
CA VAL A 339 -1.14 -20.99 2.18
C VAL A 339 -2.18 -22.11 2.09
N THR A 340 -1.74 -23.37 2.17
CA THR A 340 -2.65 -24.53 2.17
C THR A 340 -2.98 -25.01 3.58
N GLY A 341 -2.20 -24.62 4.58
CA GLY A 341 -2.54 -24.86 5.98
C GLY A 341 -1.86 -23.93 6.97
N ILE A 342 -2.50 -23.72 8.12
CA ILE A 342 -1.94 -23.02 9.28
C ILE A 342 -2.28 -23.85 10.53
N ASP A 343 -1.24 -24.36 11.18
CA ASP A 343 -1.37 -25.17 12.38
C ASP A 343 -0.75 -24.45 13.57
N ALA A 344 -1.54 -24.22 14.61
CA ALA A 344 -1.04 -23.81 15.92
C ALA A 344 -1.62 -24.76 16.97
N ALA A 345 -0.74 -25.52 17.61
CA ALA A 345 -1.14 -26.60 18.51
C ALA A 345 -2.13 -26.11 19.57
N ARG A 346 -3.27 -26.82 19.71
CA ARG A 346 -4.37 -26.52 20.65
C ARG A 346 -5.17 -25.24 20.36
N VAL A 347 -4.87 -24.52 19.28
CA VAL A 347 -5.56 -23.27 18.90
C VAL A 347 -6.47 -23.48 17.69
N HIS A 348 -5.89 -23.92 16.57
CA HIS A 348 -6.56 -24.24 15.30
C HIS A 348 -5.66 -25.09 14.39
N SER A 349 -6.28 -25.79 13.43
CA SER A 349 -5.59 -26.47 12.33
C SER A 349 -6.34 -26.16 11.04
N LEU A 350 -6.00 -25.02 10.44
CA LEU A 350 -6.68 -24.47 9.28
C LEU A 350 -6.17 -25.15 8.01
N VAL A 351 -7.09 -25.55 7.12
CA VAL A 351 -6.80 -26.11 5.79
C VAL A 351 -7.52 -25.29 4.74
N TYR A 352 -6.78 -24.82 3.74
CA TYR A 352 -7.29 -23.99 2.66
C TYR A 352 -7.39 -24.77 1.36
N ARG A 353 -8.47 -24.55 0.62
CA ARG A 353 -8.63 -25.09 -0.74
C ARG A 353 -8.84 -23.95 -1.72
N TYR A 354 -8.33 -24.13 -2.93
CA TYR A 354 -8.31 -23.11 -3.97
C TYR A 354 -9.05 -23.58 -5.23
N THR A 355 -9.68 -22.64 -5.92
CA THR A 355 -10.14 -22.82 -7.31
C THR A 355 -8.94 -22.75 -8.27
N PRO A 356 -9.11 -23.14 -9.54
CA PRO A 356 -8.08 -22.91 -10.57
C PRO A 356 -7.66 -21.45 -10.75
N ASP A 357 -8.52 -20.48 -10.39
CA ASP A 357 -8.20 -19.05 -10.40
C ASP A 357 -7.59 -18.56 -9.07
N SER A 358 -7.03 -19.46 -8.26
CA SER A 358 -6.42 -19.15 -6.95
C SER A 358 -7.36 -18.47 -5.94
N LEU A 359 -8.68 -18.63 -6.07
CA LEU A 359 -9.66 -18.13 -5.09
C LEU A 359 -9.87 -19.17 -4.00
N ILE A 360 -9.97 -18.76 -2.73
CA ILE A 360 -10.19 -19.69 -1.60
C ILE A 360 -11.61 -20.24 -1.65
N SER A 361 -11.79 -21.50 -2.03
CA SER A 361 -13.10 -22.15 -2.08
C SER A 361 -13.56 -22.71 -0.74
N ALA A 362 -12.64 -23.01 0.18
CA ALA A 362 -12.96 -23.52 1.51
C ALA A 362 -11.85 -23.26 2.53
N ILE A 363 -12.26 -23.15 3.80
CA ILE A 363 -11.38 -23.09 4.97
C ILE A 363 -11.94 -24.05 6.02
N ASP A 364 -11.25 -25.17 6.25
CA ASP A 364 -11.61 -26.16 7.26
C ASP A 364 -10.75 -25.98 8.52
N ASP A 365 -11.30 -26.13 9.73
CA ASP A 365 -10.52 -26.24 10.98
C ASP A 365 -10.59 -27.69 11.49
N ASN A 366 -9.51 -28.45 11.33
CA ASN A 366 -9.46 -29.87 11.73
C ASN A 366 -9.57 -30.07 13.26
N LEU A 367 -9.41 -29.02 14.06
CA LEU A 367 -9.65 -29.07 15.50
C LEU A 367 -11.11 -28.74 15.87
N SER A 368 -11.85 -28.08 14.98
CA SER A 368 -13.20 -27.59 15.25
C SER A 368 -14.03 -27.50 13.98
N SER A 369 -14.53 -28.63 13.49
CA SER A 369 -15.28 -28.70 12.23
C SER A 369 -16.53 -27.81 12.18
N SER A 370 -17.05 -27.37 13.33
CA SER A 370 -18.19 -26.44 13.43
C SER A 370 -17.87 -25.02 12.91
N VAL A 371 -16.60 -24.67 12.70
CA VAL A 371 -16.19 -23.37 12.13
C VAL A 371 -15.69 -23.47 10.69
N ASN A 372 -15.88 -24.63 10.04
CA ASN A 372 -15.55 -24.81 8.62
C ASN A 372 -16.36 -23.85 7.76
N GLN A 373 -15.77 -23.48 6.63
CA GLN A 373 -16.36 -22.54 5.69
C GLN A 373 -16.20 -23.00 4.24
N SER A 374 -17.23 -22.77 3.44
CA SER A 374 -17.16 -22.89 1.98
C SER A 374 -17.60 -21.61 1.30
N LEU A 375 -16.98 -21.28 0.17
CA LEU A 375 -17.11 -19.99 -0.52
C LEU A 375 -17.38 -20.22 -2.01
N GLY A 376 -18.30 -19.44 -2.56
CA GLY A 376 -18.60 -19.39 -4.00
C GLY A 376 -18.37 -17.98 -4.55
N TYR A 377 -17.96 -17.92 -5.82
CA TYR A 377 -17.57 -16.69 -6.50
C TYR A 377 -18.32 -16.50 -7.82
N ASP A 378 -18.43 -15.27 -8.29
CA ASP A 378 -18.78 -14.99 -9.68
C ASP A 378 -17.54 -14.93 -10.58
N ALA A 379 -17.78 -14.71 -11.88
CA ALA A 379 -16.73 -14.68 -12.91
C ALA A 379 -15.72 -13.52 -12.77
N VAL A 380 -15.95 -12.55 -11.86
CA VAL A 380 -14.99 -11.47 -11.54
C VAL A 380 -14.39 -11.65 -10.14
N GLY A 381 -14.55 -12.82 -9.52
CA GLY A 381 -13.95 -13.14 -8.23
C GLY A 381 -14.64 -12.52 -7.02
N ARG A 382 -15.88 -12.02 -7.16
CA ARG A 382 -16.67 -11.53 -6.00
C ARG A 382 -17.34 -12.69 -5.29
N ILE A 383 -17.35 -12.67 -3.95
CA ILE A 383 -18.03 -13.71 -3.16
C ILE A 383 -19.54 -13.61 -3.36
N THR A 384 -20.15 -14.65 -3.92
CA THR A 384 -21.61 -14.73 -4.16
C THR A 384 -22.32 -15.60 -3.13
N SER A 385 -21.61 -16.53 -2.49
CA SER A 385 -22.15 -17.38 -1.45
C SER A 385 -21.08 -17.76 -0.44
N ALA A 386 -21.52 -17.98 0.79
CA ALA A 386 -20.65 -18.47 1.86
C ALA A 386 -21.47 -19.29 2.86
N GLU A 387 -20.92 -20.39 3.33
CA GLU A 387 -21.53 -21.21 4.37
C GLU A 387 -20.53 -21.42 5.50
N GLY A 388 -20.99 -21.33 6.75
CA GLY A 388 -20.18 -21.59 7.93
C GLY A 388 -20.99 -21.40 9.21
N ILE A 389 -20.31 -21.15 10.34
CA ILE A 389 -20.97 -20.93 11.64
C ILE A 389 -21.94 -19.74 11.65
N TYR A 390 -21.83 -18.83 10.70
CA TYR A 390 -22.73 -17.69 10.48
C TYR A 390 -23.98 -18.03 9.64
N GLY A 391 -24.20 -19.31 9.34
CA GLY A 391 -25.28 -19.79 8.47
C GLY A 391 -24.92 -19.78 6.99
N VAL A 392 -25.93 -19.90 6.14
CA VAL A 392 -25.79 -19.84 4.67
C VAL A 392 -26.06 -18.41 4.20
N LEU A 393 -25.02 -17.78 3.67
CA LEU A 393 -25.05 -16.42 3.13
C LEU A 393 -25.05 -16.44 1.60
N GLY A 394 -25.85 -15.55 1.00
CA GLY A 394 -25.83 -15.25 -0.43
C GLY A 394 -25.77 -13.74 -0.68
N TYR A 395 -25.02 -13.31 -1.68
CA TYR A 395 -24.79 -11.91 -1.99
C TYR A 395 -25.19 -11.58 -3.43
N GLY A 396 -26.05 -10.56 -3.60
CA GLY A 396 -26.37 -9.98 -4.90
C GLY A 396 -25.53 -8.73 -5.16
N TYR A 397 -25.17 -8.49 -6.42
CA TYR A 397 -24.39 -7.33 -6.85
C TYR A 397 -25.02 -6.60 -8.04
N ASP A 398 -24.77 -5.29 -8.14
CA ASP A 398 -25.01 -4.55 -9.37
C ASP A 398 -23.81 -4.60 -10.33
N ALA A 399 -23.94 -3.91 -11.48
CA ALA A 399 -22.91 -3.85 -12.52
C ALA A 399 -21.60 -3.17 -12.08
N THR A 400 -21.60 -2.41 -10.99
CA THR A 400 -20.42 -1.75 -10.42
C THR A 400 -19.92 -2.44 -9.15
N GLY A 401 -20.55 -3.55 -8.73
CA GLY A 401 -20.14 -4.29 -7.54
C GLY A 401 -20.69 -3.75 -6.22
N ASN A 402 -21.68 -2.87 -6.23
CA ASN A 402 -22.42 -2.61 -4.98
C ASN A 402 -23.23 -3.84 -4.62
N ARG A 403 -23.21 -4.22 -3.34
CA ARG A 403 -24.12 -5.24 -2.82
C ARG A 403 -25.58 -4.75 -2.92
N THR A 404 -26.43 -5.51 -3.60
CA THR A 404 -27.86 -5.23 -3.80
C THR A 404 -28.77 -6.12 -2.95
N SER A 405 -28.24 -7.19 -2.38
CA SER A 405 -28.94 -8.01 -1.40
C SER A 405 -27.97 -8.82 -0.54
N ILE A 406 -28.47 -9.23 0.62
CA ILE A 406 -27.89 -10.31 1.42
C ILE A 406 -29.01 -11.31 1.71
N THR A 407 -28.75 -12.59 1.51
CA THR A 407 -29.64 -13.68 1.90
C THR A 407 -28.98 -14.43 3.05
N THR A 408 -29.73 -14.71 4.11
CA THR A 408 -29.26 -15.46 5.28
C THR A 408 -30.25 -16.58 5.56
N ASP A 409 -29.80 -17.83 5.48
CA ASP A 409 -30.60 -19.04 5.70
C ASP A 409 -31.93 -19.02 4.90
N GLY A 410 -31.84 -18.61 3.63
CA GLY A 410 -32.96 -18.51 2.70
C GLY A 410 -33.81 -17.22 2.81
N LEU A 411 -33.57 -16.36 3.80
CA LEU A 411 -34.27 -15.08 3.96
C LEU A 411 -33.48 -13.94 3.32
N SER A 412 -34.06 -13.27 2.33
CA SER A 412 -33.39 -12.20 1.58
C SER A 412 -33.75 -10.81 2.09
N GLN A 413 -32.72 -9.99 2.31
CA GLN A 413 -32.79 -8.57 2.59
C GLN A 413 -32.27 -7.78 1.38
N SER A 414 -33.09 -6.87 0.84
CA SER A 414 -32.74 -6.02 -0.30
C SER A 414 -31.97 -4.77 0.14
N TYR A 415 -30.97 -4.39 -0.65
CA TYR A 415 -30.23 -3.13 -0.55
C TYR A 415 -30.56 -2.24 -1.75
N THR A 416 -30.93 -0.99 -1.49
CA THR A 416 -31.26 -0.02 -2.53
C THR A 416 -30.07 0.92 -2.72
N ILE A 417 -29.45 0.83 -3.90
CA ILE A 417 -28.40 1.75 -4.33
C ILE A 417 -29.05 2.87 -5.14
N ASN A 418 -28.68 4.11 -4.88
CA ASN A 418 -29.13 5.25 -5.69
C ASN A 418 -28.80 5.00 -7.16
N TYR A 419 -29.68 5.38 -8.08
CA TYR A 419 -29.41 5.21 -9.51
C TYR A 419 -28.21 6.06 -9.97
N MET A 420 -28.09 7.28 -9.45
CA MET A 420 -27.14 8.30 -9.95
C MET A 420 -25.70 8.15 -9.44
N ASN A 421 -25.49 7.39 -8.35
CA ASN A 421 -24.19 7.23 -7.70
C ASN A 421 -24.12 5.90 -6.93
N ASN A 422 -23.03 5.63 -6.22
CA ASN A 422 -22.82 4.38 -5.48
C ASN A 422 -23.46 4.39 -4.09
N TRP A 423 -24.23 5.42 -3.70
CA TRP A 423 -24.76 5.54 -2.34
C TRP A 423 -25.79 4.44 -2.01
N LEU A 424 -25.56 3.73 -0.91
CA LEU A 424 -26.53 2.80 -0.32
C LEU A 424 -27.57 3.59 0.46
N VAL A 425 -28.74 3.83 -0.13
CA VAL A 425 -29.82 4.66 0.46
C VAL A 425 -30.79 3.85 1.33
N LYS A 426 -30.80 2.52 1.20
CA LYS A 426 -31.59 1.64 2.07
C LYS A 426 -30.92 0.29 2.25
N ALA A 427 -30.78 -0.18 3.48
CA ALA A 427 -30.39 -1.56 3.79
C ALA A 427 -31.51 -2.26 4.55
N GLY A 428 -32.23 -3.17 3.88
CA GLY A 428 -33.46 -3.72 4.39
C GLY A 428 -34.52 -2.64 4.59
N GLN A 429 -34.89 -2.37 5.85
CA GLN A 429 -35.83 -1.30 6.19
C GLN A 429 -35.14 -0.01 6.66
N THR A 430 -33.82 -0.03 6.89
CA THR A 430 -33.07 1.11 7.41
C THR A 430 -32.73 2.08 6.29
N SER A 431 -33.29 3.28 6.35
CA SER A 431 -32.95 4.39 5.45
C SER A 431 -31.58 4.98 5.77
N ARG A 432 -30.88 5.44 4.74
CA ARG A 432 -29.56 6.07 4.82
C ARG A 432 -29.51 7.37 4.04
N SER A 433 -28.72 8.33 4.52
CA SER A 433 -28.57 9.66 3.88
C SER A 433 -27.11 10.07 3.84
N TYR A 434 -26.74 10.84 2.82
CA TYR A 434 -25.37 11.26 2.55
C TYR A 434 -25.28 12.77 2.40
N ASP A 435 -24.12 13.35 2.69
CA ASP A 435 -23.82 14.73 2.34
C ASP A 435 -23.33 14.87 0.89
N ALA A 436 -23.08 16.11 0.44
CA ALA A 436 -22.64 16.38 -0.93
C ALA A 436 -21.26 15.82 -1.28
N ASN A 437 -20.42 15.51 -0.28
CA ASN A 437 -19.11 14.87 -0.47
C ASN A 437 -19.21 13.35 -0.49
N GLY A 438 -20.40 12.77 -0.31
CA GLY A 438 -20.61 11.32 -0.32
C GLY A 438 -20.37 10.64 1.04
N ASN A 439 -20.41 11.40 2.13
CA ASN A 439 -20.26 10.82 3.47
C ASN A 439 -21.63 10.38 4.02
N LEU A 440 -21.75 9.16 4.56
CA LEU A 440 -22.97 8.71 5.25
C LEU A 440 -23.22 9.58 6.49
N THR A 441 -24.28 10.39 6.50
CA THR A 441 -24.62 11.28 7.62
C THR A 441 -25.71 10.73 8.54
N LYS A 442 -26.51 9.78 8.05
CA LYS A 442 -27.59 9.17 8.83
C LYS A 442 -27.84 7.72 8.43
N GLN A 443 -28.09 6.86 9.42
CA GLN A 443 -28.68 5.53 9.22
C GLN A 443 -29.78 5.29 10.26
N GLY A 444 -31.04 5.14 9.83
CA GLY A 444 -32.15 5.08 10.78
C GLY A 444 -32.20 6.31 11.69
N ALA A 445 -31.99 6.14 12.99
CA ALA A 445 -31.91 7.23 13.97
C ALA A 445 -30.47 7.72 14.23
N ASP A 446 -29.46 6.95 13.83
CA ASP A 446 -28.06 7.26 14.10
C ASP A 446 -27.54 8.35 13.16
N THR A 447 -26.63 9.21 13.65
CA THR A 447 -26.08 10.35 12.90
C THR A 447 -24.56 10.37 12.94
N PHE A 448 -23.95 10.87 11.87
CA PHE A 448 -22.50 10.93 11.68
C PHE A 448 -22.08 12.31 11.16
N THR A 449 -21.01 12.87 11.72
CA THR A 449 -20.47 14.19 11.35
C THR A 449 -19.01 14.07 10.92
N TYR A 450 -18.62 14.90 9.95
CA TYR A 450 -17.32 14.84 9.30
C TYR A 450 -16.66 16.22 9.27
N ASP A 451 -15.33 16.26 9.36
CA ASP A 451 -14.54 17.46 9.15
C ASP A 451 -14.40 17.83 7.66
N SER A 452 -13.73 18.95 7.36
CA SER A 452 -13.45 19.40 5.99
C SER A 452 -12.58 18.43 5.18
N GLN A 453 -11.80 17.56 5.86
CA GLN A 453 -11.03 16.49 5.23
C GLN A 453 -11.85 15.21 5.00
N ASN A 454 -13.17 15.22 5.22
CA ASN A 454 -14.08 14.07 5.12
C ASN A 454 -13.78 12.92 6.10
N ARG A 455 -13.16 13.21 7.25
CA ARG A 455 -12.91 12.22 8.31
C ARG A 455 -14.05 12.27 9.33
N LEU A 456 -14.51 11.11 9.80
CA LEU A 456 -15.60 11.01 10.77
C LEU A 456 -15.15 11.58 12.11
N VAL A 457 -15.71 12.70 12.57
CA VAL A 457 -15.33 13.34 13.84
C VAL A 457 -16.31 13.11 14.97
N ALA A 458 -17.56 12.75 14.68
CA ALA A 458 -18.47 12.25 15.70
C ALA A 458 -19.52 11.29 15.13
N ALA A 459 -19.97 10.37 15.98
CA ALA A 459 -21.09 9.47 15.71
C ALA A 459 -22.03 9.45 16.92
N THR A 460 -23.33 9.59 16.68
CA THR A 460 -24.37 9.39 17.69
C THR A 460 -25.17 8.17 17.30
N VAL A 461 -24.98 7.07 18.03
CA VAL A 461 -25.61 5.77 17.77
C VAL A 461 -26.41 5.37 18.99
N ALA A 462 -27.68 5.00 18.80
CA ALA A 462 -28.60 4.67 19.91
C ALA A 462 -28.61 5.71 21.06
N GLY A 463 -28.41 7.00 20.74
CA GLY A 463 -28.40 8.11 21.70
C GLY A 463 -27.06 8.33 22.43
N VAL A 464 -26.03 7.54 22.15
CA VAL A 464 -24.68 7.69 22.69
C VAL A 464 -23.78 8.36 21.67
N THR A 465 -23.10 9.45 22.05
CA THR A 465 -22.17 10.16 21.18
C THR A 465 -20.73 9.80 21.50
N VAL A 466 -19.97 9.47 20.46
CA VAL A 466 -18.52 9.32 20.46
C VAL A 466 -17.91 10.36 19.52
N SER A 467 -16.75 10.91 19.88
CA SER A 467 -15.98 11.82 19.04
C SER A 467 -14.56 11.34 18.80
N TYR A 468 -13.97 11.76 17.68
CA TYR A 468 -12.66 11.33 17.22
C TYR A 468 -11.83 12.52 16.75
N THR A 469 -10.51 12.43 16.89
CA THR A 469 -9.58 13.37 16.26
C THR A 469 -8.41 12.65 15.60
N TYR A 470 -7.70 13.35 14.72
CA TYR A 470 -6.76 12.76 13.77
C TYR A 470 -5.48 13.57 13.68
N ASN A 471 -4.34 12.88 13.50
CA ASN A 471 -3.07 13.54 13.25
C ASN A 471 -2.93 14.00 11.80
N HIS A 472 -1.78 14.59 11.48
CA HIS A 472 -1.40 15.03 10.13
C HIS A 472 -1.31 13.90 9.07
N LEU A 473 -1.30 12.63 9.48
CA LEU A 473 -1.31 11.44 8.62
C LEU A 473 -2.71 10.82 8.48
N ASP A 474 -3.73 11.52 8.99
CA ASP A 474 -5.12 11.07 9.07
C ASP A 474 -5.32 9.80 9.91
N GLN A 475 -4.36 9.47 10.79
CA GLN A 475 -4.53 8.42 11.78
C GLN A 475 -5.33 8.96 12.95
N ARG A 476 -6.29 8.17 13.44
CA ARG A 476 -7.12 8.52 14.60
C ARG A 476 -6.28 8.46 15.85
N VAL A 477 -6.07 9.58 16.50
CA VAL A 477 -5.21 9.70 17.69
C VAL A 477 -5.98 9.89 18.97
N THR A 478 -7.24 10.31 18.90
CA THR A 478 -8.13 10.29 20.06
C THR A 478 -9.48 9.66 19.76
N LYS A 479 -10.07 9.09 20.81
CA LYS A 479 -11.45 8.64 20.86
C LYS A 479 -12.04 9.04 22.21
N THR A 480 -13.10 9.83 22.21
CA THR A 480 -13.79 10.27 23.44
C THR A 480 -15.19 9.70 23.50
N LEU A 481 -15.47 8.93 24.55
CA LEU A 481 -16.77 8.32 24.81
C LEU A 481 -17.14 8.54 26.28
N ASN A 482 -18.34 9.06 26.53
CA ASN A 482 -18.85 9.34 27.89
C ASN A 482 -17.88 10.19 28.75
N GLY A 483 -17.16 11.13 28.13
CA GLY A 483 -16.19 12.00 28.82
C GLY A 483 -14.82 11.37 29.07
N HIS A 484 -14.61 10.09 28.70
CA HIS A 484 -13.31 9.43 28.77
C HIS A 484 -12.62 9.49 27.42
N THR A 485 -11.42 10.08 27.38
CA THR A 485 -10.61 10.18 26.16
C THR A 485 -9.51 9.14 26.18
N ARG A 486 -9.46 8.34 25.13
CA ARG A 486 -8.37 7.41 24.83
C ARG A 486 -7.41 8.02 23.83
N LEU A 487 -6.11 7.93 24.11
CA LEU A 487 -5.03 8.27 23.19
C LEU A 487 -4.61 7.01 22.43
N LEU A 488 -4.37 7.14 21.11
CA LEU A 488 -3.92 6.06 20.25
C LEU A 488 -2.56 6.43 19.63
N VAL A 489 -1.57 5.56 19.81
CA VAL A 489 -0.19 5.77 19.35
C VAL A 489 0.17 4.73 18.29
N TYR A 490 0.82 5.17 17.21
CA TYR A 490 1.19 4.35 16.07
C TYR A 490 2.72 4.27 15.91
N ASP A 491 3.21 3.20 15.28
CA ASP A 491 4.60 3.10 14.83
C ASP A 491 4.83 3.71 13.44
N LEU A 492 6.07 3.64 12.95
CA LEU A 492 6.48 4.07 11.61
C LEU A 492 5.69 3.42 10.46
N ALA A 493 5.18 2.20 10.67
CA ALA A 493 4.39 1.49 9.66
C ALA A 493 2.89 1.78 9.77
N GLY A 494 2.49 2.65 10.71
CA GLY A 494 1.09 2.97 10.97
C GLY A 494 0.34 1.88 11.74
N ASN A 495 1.05 0.96 12.38
CA ASN A 495 0.43 -0.01 13.26
C ASN A 495 0.08 0.64 14.60
N LEU A 496 -1.13 0.44 15.12
CA LEU A 496 -1.49 0.83 16.48
C LEU A 496 -0.60 0.04 17.44
N ILE A 497 0.20 0.71 18.28
CA ILE A 497 1.11 0.07 19.23
C ILE A 497 0.68 0.26 20.69
N GLU A 498 -0.02 1.34 21.01
CA GLU A 498 -0.42 1.65 22.38
C GLU A 498 -1.72 2.44 22.46
N GLU A 499 -2.54 2.12 23.45
CA GLU A 499 -3.74 2.85 23.84
C GLU A 499 -3.62 3.30 25.30
N LEU A 500 -3.82 4.59 25.57
CA LEU A 500 -3.70 5.17 26.92
C LEU A 500 -4.94 5.95 27.34
N ASP A 501 -5.20 6.04 28.65
CA ASP A 501 -6.15 7.02 29.18
C ASP A 501 -5.53 8.43 29.17
N ALA A 502 -6.21 9.39 28.56
CA ALA A 502 -5.65 10.74 28.40
C ALA A 502 -5.49 11.49 29.73
N ALA A 503 -6.32 11.22 30.73
CA ALA A 503 -6.32 11.94 31.99
C ALA A 503 -5.25 11.41 32.95
N THR A 504 -5.06 10.09 33.00
CA THR A 504 -4.10 9.46 33.93
C THR A 504 -2.76 9.11 33.29
N GLY A 505 -2.72 8.92 31.96
CA GLY A 505 -1.56 8.34 31.26
C GLY A 505 -1.45 6.82 31.46
N ASP A 506 -2.46 6.17 32.03
CA ASP A 506 -2.45 4.73 32.24
C ASP A 506 -2.56 3.97 30.91
N VAL A 507 -1.73 2.95 30.76
CA VAL A 507 -1.75 2.04 29.60
C VAL A 507 -3.00 1.16 29.65
N LEU A 508 -3.83 1.24 28.62
CA LEU A 508 -5.06 0.45 28.47
C LEU A 508 -4.83 -0.82 27.66
N ALA A 509 -4.00 -0.72 26.62
CA ALA A 509 -3.61 -1.84 25.78
C ALA A 509 -2.31 -1.55 25.02
N GLU A 510 -1.53 -2.58 24.72
CA GLU A 510 -0.36 -2.52 23.85
C GLU A 510 -0.43 -3.64 22.80
N TYR A 511 0.05 -3.35 21.60
CA TYR A 511 0.02 -4.27 20.45
C TYR A 511 1.42 -4.40 19.89
N ILE A 512 1.86 -5.64 19.71
CA ILE A 512 3.22 -5.96 19.28
C ILE A 512 3.13 -6.68 17.94
N TRP A 513 3.94 -6.26 16.98
CA TRP A 513 3.81 -6.63 15.57
C TRP A 513 5.04 -7.37 15.05
N LEU A 514 4.85 -8.19 14.02
CA LEU A 514 5.91 -8.80 13.21
C LEU A 514 5.53 -8.61 11.74
N ASP A 515 6.29 -7.80 11.01
CA ASP A 515 6.08 -7.52 9.58
C ASP A 515 4.62 -7.14 9.24
N GLY A 516 4.00 -6.27 10.07
CA GLY A 516 2.61 -5.83 9.88
C GLY A 516 1.54 -6.84 10.33
N THR A 517 1.94 -7.98 10.89
CA THR A 517 1.03 -8.98 11.48
C THR A 517 1.02 -8.86 13.01
N PRO A 518 -0.14 -8.83 13.69
CA PRO A 518 -0.20 -8.85 15.14
C PRO A 518 0.46 -10.11 15.71
N LEU A 519 1.41 -9.94 16.61
CA LEU A 519 2.16 -11.02 17.26
C LEU A 519 1.79 -11.15 18.75
N GLY A 520 1.75 -10.03 19.46
CA GLY A 520 1.48 -9.98 20.89
C GLY A 520 0.46 -8.91 21.25
N PHE A 521 -0.26 -9.13 22.34
CA PHE A 521 -1.21 -8.18 22.90
C PHE A 521 -1.04 -8.10 24.41
N VAL A 522 -0.99 -6.90 24.96
CA VAL A 522 -0.87 -6.68 26.40
C VAL A 522 -2.08 -5.90 26.89
N GLN A 523 -2.72 -6.40 27.94
CA GLN A 523 -3.80 -5.68 28.62
C GLN A 523 -3.76 -6.00 30.11
N SER A 524 -3.90 -4.97 30.96
CA SER A 524 -3.86 -5.10 32.42
C SER A 524 -2.60 -5.83 32.94
N GLY A 525 -1.45 -5.57 32.31
CA GLY A 525 -0.16 -6.18 32.63
C GLY A 525 0.03 -7.63 32.18
N GLN A 526 -0.99 -8.26 31.60
CA GLN A 526 -0.91 -9.63 31.07
C GLN A 526 -0.54 -9.62 29.59
N THR A 527 0.38 -10.50 29.21
CA THR A 527 0.81 -10.67 27.81
C THR A 527 0.14 -11.88 27.19
N TYR A 528 -0.47 -11.69 26.03
CA TYR A 528 -1.15 -12.70 25.23
C TYR A 528 -0.48 -12.87 23.88
N GLN A 529 -0.44 -14.09 23.37
CA GLN A 529 0.02 -14.40 22.01
C GLN A 529 -1.16 -14.31 21.05
N VAL A 530 -0.99 -13.59 19.93
CA VAL A 530 -2.01 -13.44 18.90
C VAL A 530 -1.80 -14.50 17.82
N HIS A 531 -2.84 -15.28 17.53
CA HIS A 531 -2.84 -16.28 16.46
C HIS A 531 -3.74 -15.78 15.33
N VAL A 532 -3.21 -15.77 14.12
CA VAL A 532 -3.83 -15.15 12.94
C VAL A 532 -4.16 -16.17 11.85
N ASP A 533 -5.02 -15.79 10.90
CA ASP A 533 -5.20 -16.55 9.66
C ASP A 533 -4.22 -16.10 8.56
N HIS A 534 -4.40 -16.65 7.35
CA HIS A 534 -3.62 -16.33 6.15
C HIS A 534 -3.55 -14.84 5.77
N LEU A 535 -4.50 -13.99 6.18
CA LEU A 535 -4.46 -12.55 5.92
C LEU A 535 -3.77 -11.77 7.04
N GLY A 536 -3.48 -12.40 8.17
CA GLY A 536 -3.11 -11.71 9.40
C GLY A 536 -4.32 -11.32 10.25
N THR A 537 -5.52 -11.83 9.97
CA THR A 537 -6.71 -11.58 10.79
C THR A 537 -6.59 -12.33 12.11
N PRO A 538 -6.71 -11.67 13.28
CA PRO A 538 -6.68 -12.35 14.56
C PRO A 538 -7.82 -13.36 14.71
N LYS A 539 -7.48 -14.59 15.08
CA LYS A 539 -8.44 -15.70 15.28
C LYS A 539 -8.57 -16.08 16.74
N ALA A 540 -7.48 -16.02 17.49
CA ALA A 540 -7.43 -16.40 18.90
C ALA A 540 -6.33 -15.66 19.66
N LEU A 541 -6.51 -15.53 20.97
CA LEU A 541 -5.46 -15.15 21.91
C LEU A 541 -5.19 -16.31 22.86
N THR A 542 -3.91 -16.58 23.12
CA THR A 542 -3.51 -17.52 24.17
C THR A 542 -2.72 -16.84 25.28
N ASP A 543 -2.96 -17.25 26.52
CA ASP A 543 -2.20 -16.78 27.68
C ASP A 543 -0.79 -17.40 27.77
N VAL A 544 -0.05 -17.06 28.82
CA VAL A 544 1.30 -17.56 29.11
C VAL A 544 1.37 -19.08 29.31
N SER A 545 0.25 -19.72 29.63
CA SER A 545 0.14 -21.18 29.79
C SER A 545 -0.30 -21.91 28.52
N GLY A 546 -0.53 -21.17 27.43
CA GLY A 546 -1.01 -21.70 26.16
C GLY A 546 -2.49 -22.02 26.11
N GLN A 547 -3.31 -21.52 27.06
CA GLN A 547 -4.77 -21.66 26.97
C GLN A 547 -5.36 -20.58 26.08
N VAL A 548 -6.33 -20.96 25.24
CA VAL A 548 -7.12 -20.01 24.44
C VAL A 548 -8.06 -19.24 25.37
N VAL A 549 -7.82 -17.94 25.52
CA VAL A 549 -8.61 -17.05 26.39
C VAL A 549 -9.55 -16.14 25.62
N TRP A 550 -9.34 -15.99 24.31
CA TRP A 550 -10.23 -15.26 23.41
C TRP A 550 -10.23 -15.97 22.05
N LYS A 551 -11.39 -16.09 21.40
CA LYS A 551 -11.51 -16.69 20.07
C LYS A 551 -12.67 -16.07 19.30
N ALA A 552 -12.45 -15.78 18.02
CA ALA A 552 -13.45 -15.19 17.14
C ALA A 552 -13.60 -15.94 15.81
N SER A 553 -14.84 -16.05 15.34
CA SER A 553 -15.16 -16.39 13.96
C SER A 553 -15.61 -15.14 13.20
N TYR A 554 -15.46 -15.15 11.88
CA TYR A 554 -15.73 -13.99 11.02
C TYR A 554 -16.64 -14.44 9.89
N SER A 555 -17.65 -13.64 9.56
CA SER A 555 -18.27 -13.73 8.23
C SER A 555 -17.25 -13.32 7.16
N PRO A 556 -17.49 -13.65 5.87
CA PRO A 556 -16.52 -13.33 4.81
C PRO A 556 -16.21 -11.83 4.76
N PHE A 557 -17.18 -10.97 5.05
CA PHE A 557 -17.02 -9.50 5.06
C PHE A 557 -16.69 -8.95 6.46
N GLY A 558 -15.96 -9.72 7.26
CA GLY A 558 -15.30 -9.24 8.47
C GLY A 558 -16.19 -9.07 9.70
N LYS A 559 -17.48 -9.42 9.64
CA LYS A 559 -18.34 -9.37 10.83
C LYS A 559 -17.89 -10.44 11.83
N ALA A 560 -17.25 -10.01 12.91
CA ALA A 560 -16.75 -10.90 13.95
C ALA A 560 -17.86 -11.39 14.89
N SER A 561 -17.78 -12.65 15.29
CA SER A 561 -18.57 -13.28 16.36
C SER A 561 -17.60 -13.87 17.38
N ILE A 562 -17.61 -13.33 18.59
CA ILE A 562 -16.70 -13.76 19.68
C ILE A 562 -17.26 -15.04 20.30
N ILE A 563 -16.51 -16.13 20.17
CA ILE A 563 -16.88 -17.48 20.62
C ILE A 563 -16.39 -17.72 22.05
N ILE A 564 -15.16 -17.27 22.36
CA ILE A 564 -14.60 -17.30 23.70
C ILE A 564 -14.35 -15.85 24.12
N GLN A 565 -15.01 -15.45 25.21
CA GLN A 565 -14.85 -14.13 25.80
C GLN A 565 -13.58 -14.10 26.67
N GLY A 566 -12.85 -13.00 26.58
CA GLY A 566 -11.57 -12.82 27.26
C GLY A 566 -11.21 -11.34 27.35
N PRO A 567 -9.93 -10.97 27.20
CA PRO A 567 -9.57 -9.56 27.17
C PRO A 567 -10.27 -8.81 26.02
N THR A 568 -10.42 -7.49 26.17
CA THR A 568 -11.03 -6.64 25.14
C THR A 568 -10.04 -6.46 24.00
N PHE A 569 -10.29 -7.14 22.88
CA PHE A 569 -9.41 -7.14 21.72
C PHE A 569 -10.14 -6.64 20.46
N ASN A 570 -9.67 -5.50 19.93
CA ASN A 570 -10.41 -4.73 18.93
C ASN A 570 -9.89 -4.87 17.50
N LEU A 571 -8.69 -5.43 17.27
CA LEU A 571 -8.20 -5.64 15.90
C LEU A 571 -9.11 -6.62 15.13
N ARG A 572 -9.32 -6.34 13.83
CA ARG A 572 -10.15 -7.13 12.92
C ARG A 572 -9.32 -7.54 11.70
N PHE A 573 -9.85 -7.40 10.48
CA PHE A 573 -9.02 -7.55 9.28
C PHE A 573 -7.80 -6.59 9.33
N PRO A 574 -6.74 -6.85 8.56
CA PRO A 574 -5.57 -5.98 8.54
C PRO A 574 -5.96 -4.50 8.40
N GLY A 575 -5.38 -3.64 9.24
CA GLY A 575 -5.70 -2.22 9.35
C GLY A 575 -6.92 -1.85 10.18
N GLN A 576 -7.78 -2.82 10.50
CA GLN A 576 -9.09 -2.54 11.09
C GLN A 576 -9.12 -2.62 12.62
N TYR A 577 -9.77 -1.64 13.23
CA TYR A 577 -10.07 -1.54 14.66
C TYR A 577 -11.59 -1.47 14.89
N TYR A 578 -12.14 -2.34 15.73
CA TYR A 578 -13.57 -2.39 16.04
C TYR A 578 -14.01 -1.32 17.05
N ASP A 579 -14.95 -0.49 16.64
CA ASP A 579 -15.63 0.47 17.50
C ASP A 579 -16.98 -0.09 17.96
N ALA A 580 -17.01 -0.60 19.18
CA ALA A 580 -18.19 -1.27 19.75
C ALA A 580 -19.45 -0.37 19.78
N GLU A 581 -19.27 0.93 19.98
CA GLU A 581 -20.36 1.91 20.07
C GLU A 581 -21.04 2.20 18.73
N THR A 582 -20.33 2.05 17.61
CA THR A 582 -20.91 2.24 16.27
C THR A 582 -21.17 0.93 15.53
N GLY A 583 -20.46 -0.13 15.90
CA GLY A 583 -20.40 -1.38 15.13
C GLY A 583 -19.53 -1.29 13.88
N PHE A 584 -18.94 -0.12 13.58
CA PHE A 584 -18.02 0.05 12.46
C PHE A 584 -16.61 -0.37 12.82
N HIS A 585 -15.83 -0.63 11.78
CA HIS A 585 -14.41 -0.86 11.87
C HIS A 585 -13.71 0.41 11.37
N TYR A 586 -13.00 1.10 12.27
CA TYR A 586 -12.03 2.11 11.87
C TYR A 586 -10.94 1.47 11.02
N ASN A 587 -10.67 2.00 9.85
CA ASN A 587 -9.66 1.47 8.92
C ASN A 587 -8.83 2.62 8.36
N TRP A 588 -7.98 3.18 9.23
CA TRP A 588 -7.13 4.35 9.02
C TRP A 588 -7.85 5.59 8.46
N ARG A 589 -8.17 5.63 7.17
CA ARG A 589 -8.75 6.82 6.51
C ARG A 589 -10.25 6.70 6.25
N ARG A 590 -10.80 5.49 6.38
CA ARG A 590 -12.23 5.23 6.23
C ARG A 590 -12.77 4.43 7.40
N TYR A 591 -14.10 4.36 7.47
CA TYR A 591 -14.81 3.48 8.39
C TYR A 591 -15.58 2.46 7.57
N TYR A 592 -15.38 1.20 7.91
CA TYR A 592 -15.98 0.04 7.25
C TYR A 592 -17.18 -0.47 8.04
N ASP A 593 -18.31 -0.63 7.38
CA ASP A 593 -19.51 -1.27 7.93
C ASP A 593 -19.52 -2.76 7.55
N PRO A 594 -19.13 -3.68 8.45
CA PRO A 594 -19.13 -5.12 8.16
C PRO A 594 -20.54 -5.69 7.97
N ALA A 595 -21.60 -5.01 8.46
CA ALA A 595 -22.98 -5.47 8.27
C ALA A 595 -23.41 -5.33 6.81
N THR A 596 -22.96 -4.28 6.13
CA THR A 596 -23.26 -4.07 4.70
C THR A 596 -22.10 -4.37 3.76
N GLY A 597 -20.91 -4.61 4.30
CA GLY A 597 -19.71 -5.02 3.58
C GLY A 597 -19.10 -3.92 2.73
N ARG A 598 -19.17 -2.66 3.18
CA ARG A 598 -18.70 -1.48 2.43
C ARG A 598 -18.23 -0.36 3.35
N TYR A 599 -17.48 0.58 2.80
CA TYR A 599 -17.14 1.83 3.47
C TYR A 599 -18.33 2.79 3.55
N ILE A 600 -18.32 3.66 4.58
CA ILE A 600 -19.36 4.67 4.80
C ILE A 600 -19.06 6.03 4.12
N THR A 601 -17.84 6.17 3.58
CA THR A 601 -17.39 7.31 2.78
C THR A 601 -16.82 6.81 1.45
N SER A 602 -16.85 7.67 0.43
CA SER A 602 -16.17 7.41 -0.84
C SER A 602 -14.65 7.34 -0.62
N ASP A 603 -13.99 6.53 -1.43
CA ASP A 603 -12.54 6.44 -1.51
C ASP A 603 -11.89 7.82 -1.73
N PRO A 604 -10.93 8.25 -0.87
CA PRO A 604 -10.17 9.46 -1.08
C PRO A 604 -9.42 9.51 -2.42
N LEU A 605 -9.12 8.34 -3.00
CA LEU A 605 -8.46 8.21 -4.30
C LEU A 605 -9.38 8.32 -5.51
N GLY A 606 -10.69 8.42 -5.29
CA GLY A 606 -11.66 8.33 -6.36
C GLY A 606 -11.57 6.97 -7.05
N LEU A 607 -11.29 6.95 -8.36
CA LEU A 607 -11.42 5.75 -9.18
C LEU A 607 -10.15 4.88 -9.28
N ILE A 608 -9.08 5.20 -8.51
CA ILE A 608 -7.81 4.45 -8.55
C ILE A 608 -8.00 3.00 -8.13
N ASP A 609 -8.80 2.74 -7.10
CA ASP A 609 -9.14 1.38 -6.68
C ASP A 609 -10.50 0.93 -7.26
N GLY A 610 -10.82 1.39 -8.47
CA GLY A 610 -11.98 0.96 -9.24
C GLY A 610 -13.20 1.88 -9.20
N VAL A 611 -14.22 1.52 -9.98
CA VAL A 611 -15.42 2.35 -10.23
C VAL A 611 -16.44 2.37 -9.08
N ASN A 612 -16.24 1.55 -8.06
CA ASN A 612 -17.06 1.57 -6.84
C ASN A 612 -16.22 1.99 -5.65
N THR A 613 -16.25 3.28 -5.38
CA THR A 613 -15.44 3.93 -4.36
C THR A 613 -15.86 3.62 -2.91
N TYR A 614 -16.86 2.76 -2.71
CA TYR A 614 -17.30 2.31 -1.39
C TYR A 614 -17.08 0.81 -1.17
N GLY A 615 -16.74 0.06 -2.21
CA GLY A 615 -16.52 -1.37 -2.12
C GLY A 615 -15.34 -1.68 -1.19
N TYR A 616 -15.40 -2.81 -0.49
CA TYR A 616 -14.24 -3.33 0.21
C TYR A 616 -13.59 -4.40 -0.65
N VAL A 617 -12.34 -4.15 -1.03
CA VAL A 617 -11.43 -5.07 -1.71
C VAL A 617 -12.05 -5.84 -2.88
N HIS A 618 -12.77 -5.11 -3.73
CA HIS A 618 -13.44 -5.65 -4.92
C HIS A 618 -14.43 -6.78 -4.64
N GLY A 619 -14.96 -6.88 -3.41
CA GLY A 619 -15.89 -7.95 -3.04
C GLY A 619 -15.23 -9.30 -2.77
N ASN A 620 -13.90 -9.36 -2.62
CA ASN A 620 -13.15 -10.57 -2.28
C ASN A 620 -12.29 -10.41 -0.99
N PRO A 621 -12.92 -10.22 0.18
CA PRO A 621 -12.23 -10.08 1.47
C PRO A 621 -11.51 -11.34 1.95
N MET A 622 -11.66 -12.46 1.26
CA MET A 622 -10.97 -13.71 1.60
C MET A 622 -9.62 -13.81 0.92
N SER A 623 -9.39 -13.10 -0.18
CA SER A 623 -8.10 -13.09 -0.86
C SER A 623 -7.38 -11.75 -0.72
N ASN A 624 -8.09 -10.69 -0.34
CA ASN A 624 -7.59 -9.32 -0.38
C ASN A 624 -7.84 -8.59 0.94
N THR A 625 -7.01 -7.58 1.22
CA THR A 625 -7.06 -6.74 2.43
C THR A 625 -6.88 -5.28 2.06
N ASP A 626 -7.40 -4.34 2.84
CA ASP A 626 -7.15 -2.91 2.64
C ASP A 626 -6.69 -2.33 3.98
N PRO A 627 -5.39 -2.39 4.31
CA PRO A 627 -4.89 -1.98 5.62
C PRO A 627 -4.92 -0.46 5.88
N THR A 628 -5.05 0.36 4.83
CA THR A 628 -5.08 1.83 4.95
C THR A 628 -6.48 2.40 4.73
N GLY A 629 -7.43 1.58 4.31
CA GLY A 629 -8.75 2.03 3.93
C GLY A 629 -8.74 2.85 2.65
N GLU A 630 -7.94 2.51 1.65
CA GLU A 630 -7.80 3.25 0.38
C GLU A 630 -7.54 2.35 -0.82
N PHE A 631 -6.86 1.22 -0.60
CA PHE A 631 -6.47 0.37 -1.71
C PHE A 631 -6.47 -1.09 -1.31
N ALA A 632 -7.08 -1.91 -2.16
CA ALA A 632 -7.07 -3.35 -2.03
C ALA A 632 -5.68 -3.94 -2.31
N PHE A 633 -5.03 -4.45 -1.27
CA PHE A 633 -3.90 -5.36 -1.38
C PHE A 633 -4.40 -6.77 -1.65
N VAL A 634 -3.92 -7.39 -2.74
CA VAL A 634 -4.11 -8.82 -2.98
C VAL A 634 -3.19 -9.61 -2.04
N GLY A 635 -3.75 -10.62 -1.38
CA GLY A 635 -3.08 -11.43 -0.37
C GLY A 635 -1.81 -12.07 -0.90
N ALA A 636 -0.73 -11.99 -0.12
CA ALA A 636 0.60 -12.52 -0.41
C ALA A 636 1.16 -12.13 -1.80
N GLY A 637 1.16 -10.83 -2.14
CA GLY A 637 1.90 -10.34 -3.29
C GLY A 637 1.53 -8.93 -3.73
N ILE A 638 2.45 -7.99 -3.52
CA ILE A 638 2.38 -6.60 -3.99
C ILE A 638 2.19 -6.58 -5.52
N GLY A 639 1.17 -5.89 -6.03
CA GLY A 639 0.95 -5.90 -7.47
C GLY A 639 -0.08 -5.01 -8.14
N ALA A 640 -0.53 -3.87 -7.57
CA ALA A 640 -1.21 -2.83 -8.36
C ALA A 640 -1.34 -1.44 -7.67
N GLY A 641 -0.39 -1.00 -6.83
CA GLY A 641 -0.50 0.29 -6.10
C GLY A 641 0.74 1.19 -6.18
N LEU A 642 1.71 0.89 -7.05
CA LEU A 642 3.10 1.34 -6.87
C LEU A 642 3.38 2.83 -7.13
N GLU A 643 2.58 3.54 -7.94
CA GLU A 643 2.81 4.98 -8.24
C GLU A 643 2.16 5.94 -7.22
N LEU A 644 1.14 5.49 -6.50
CA LEU A 644 0.52 6.25 -5.42
C LEU A 644 1.18 5.91 -4.09
N LEU A 645 1.46 4.61 -3.83
CA LEU A 645 2.29 4.24 -2.67
C LEU A 645 3.63 4.96 -2.74
N SER A 646 4.23 5.14 -3.93
CA SER A 646 5.49 5.88 -4.02
C SER A 646 5.37 7.32 -3.58
N GLN A 647 4.31 8.02 -3.97
CA GLN A 647 4.07 9.41 -3.56
C GLN A 647 3.69 9.52 -2.08
N LEU A 648 2.97 8.55 -1.52
CA LEU A 648 2.64 8.55 -0.10
C LEU A 648 3.85 8.22 0.76
N ILE A 649 4.73 7.35 0.30
CA ILE A 649 5.98 7.01 0.98
C ILE A 649 6.99 8.15 0.88
N GLU A 650 7.10 8.79 -0.29
CA GLU A 650 7.91 10.00 -0.51
C GLU A 650 7.42 11.20 0.31
N ASN A 651 6.13 11.23 0.69
CA ASN A 651 5.53 12.30 1.48
C ASN A 651 5.21 11.91 2.92
N ASN A 652 5.86 10.86 3.45
CA ASN A 652 5.71 10.44 4.84
C ASN A 652 4.25 10.15 5.26
N GLY A 653 3.43 9.62 4.35
CA GLY A 653 2.00 9.37 4.53
C GLY A 653 1.10 10.59 4.34
N SER A 654 1.66 11.75 3.97
CA SER A 654 0.92 12.99 3.74
C SER A 654 0.32 13.06 2.34
N TRP A 655 -1.01 12.98 2.28
CA TRP A 655 -1.82 13.14 1.06
C TRP A 655 -1.79 14.55 0.48
N LYS A 656 -1.34 15.50 1.29
CA LYS A 656 -1.28 16.92 0.97
C LYS A 656 -0.16 17.25 -0.02
N CYS A 657 0.76 16.30 -0.22
CA CYS A 657 1.87 16.42 -1.17
C CYS A 657 1.80 15.42 -2.34
N VAL A 658 0.66 14.71 -2.48
CA VAL A 658 0.41 13.85 -3.65
C VAL A 658 0.18 14.73 -4.88
N SER A 659 0.85 14.40 -5.99
CA SER A 659 0.66 15.10 -7.26
C SER A 659 -0.67 14.67 -7.88
N TRP A 660 -1.72 15.48 -7.68
CA TRP A 660 -3.07 15.17 -8.15
C TRP A 660 -3.19 15.10 -9.69
N SER A 661 -2.24 15.68 -10.44
CA SER A 661 -2.10 15.47 -11.88
C SER A 661 -1.77 14.02 -12.23
N LYS A 662 -0.93 13.35 -11.42
CA LYS A 662 -0.64 11.91 -11.54
C LYS A 662 -1.77 11.03 -10.99
N VAL A 663 -2.51 11.48 -9.97
CA VAL A 663 -3.70 10.79 -9.43
C VAL A 663 -4.86 10.76 -10.43
N GLY A 664 -5.05 11.81 -11.24
CA GLY A 664 -6.05 11.81 -12.33
C GLY A 664 -5.76 10.75 -13.40
N ILE A 665 -4.48 10.55 -13.73
CA ILE A 665 -4.00 9.52 -14.67
C ILE A 665 -4.09 8.13 -14.03
N ALA A 666 -3.65 7.97 -12.78
CA ALA A 666 -3.75 6.72 -12.02
C ALA A 666 -5.20 6.29 -11.76
N GLY A 667 -6.13 7.23 -11.54
CA GLY A 667 -7.55 6.97 -11.30
C GLY A 667 -8.27 6.40 -12.51
N ALA A 668 -7.87 6.82 -13.69
CA ALA A 668 -8.38 6.27 -14.93
C ALA A 668 -7.79 4.90 -15.26
N ILE A 669 -6.50 4.69 -14.97
CA ILE A 669 -5.80 3.41 -15.16
C ILE A 669 -6.34 2.35 -14.18
N GLY A 670 -6.63 2.74 -12.93
CA GLY A 670 -7.30 1.93 -11.93
C GLY A 670 -8.74 1.56 -12.28
N ALA A 671 -9.54 2.51 -12.80
CA ALA A 671 -10.91 2.26 -13.24
C ALA A 671 -11.02 1.21 -14.35
N ILE A 672 -9.98 1.06 -15.18
CA ILE A 672 -9.88 0.06 -16.25
C ILE A 672 -8.93 -1.10 -15.89
N GLY A 673 -8.41 -1.12 -14.67
CA GLY A 673 -7.60 -2.18 -14.07
C GLY A 673 -8.41 -3.44 -13.79
N GLY A 674 -9.11 -3.95 -14.79
CA GLY A 674 -9.67 -5.30 -14.79
C GLY A 674 -8.66 -6.21 -15.45
N GLY A 675 -7.91 -6.95 -14.65
CA GLY A 675 -6.81 -7.78 -15.08
C GLY A 675 -6.50 -8.88 -14.07
N TRP A 676 -6.76 -10.15 -14.36
CA TRP A 676 -6.27 -11.31 -13.59
C TRP A 676 -4.73 -11.26 -13.45
N ALA A 677 -4.04 -10.64 -14.41
CA ALA A 677 -2.60 -10.39 -14.38
C ALA A 677 -2.11 -9.50 -13.21
N SER A 678 -3.03 -8.83 -12.50
CA SER A 678 -2.74 -8.04 -11.29
C SER A 678 -2.95 -8.81 -9.99
N GLY A 679 -3.57 -10.01 -10.02
CA GLY A 679 -4.02 -10.67 -8.78
C GLY A 679 -4.00 -12.20 -8.73
N VAL A 680 -3.93 -12.93 -9.85
CA VAL A 680 -4.10 -14.41 -9.81
C VAL A 680 -2.85 -15.23 -10.09
N PHE A 681 -1.72 -14.62 -10.48
CA PHE A 681 -0.41 -15.31 -10.52
C PHE A 681 0.76 -14.49 -9.97
N ARG A 682 0.48 -13.48 -9.13
CA ARG A 682 1.54 -12.84 -8.32
C ARG A 682 1.60 -13.38 -6.89
N HIS A 683 1.32 -14.66 -6.70
CA HIS A 683 1.78 -15.34 -5.51
C HIS A 683 3.26 -15.70 -5.73
N ALA A 684 4.14 -15.08 -4.92
CA ALA A 684 5.61 -15.11 -4.99
C ALA A 684 6.29 -14.11 -5.94
N SER A 685 6.17 -12.81 -5.65
CA SER A 685 7.32 -11.91 -5.87
C SER A 685 7.35 -10.74 -4.90
N SER A 686 7.48 -11.03 -3.60
CA SER A 686 8.23 -10.25 -2.58
C SER A 686 7.73 -10.55 -1.16
N GLY A 687 8.16 -11.66 -0.57
CA GLY A 687 8.04 -11.92 0.87
C GLY A 687 9.10 -11.22 1.73
N LYS A 688 9.80 -10.22 1.17
CA LYS A 688 10.52 -9.21 1.93
C LYS A 688 9.74 -7.91 1.74
N SER A 689 9.45 -7.17 2.80
CA SER A 689 8.92 -5.82 2.63
C SER A 689 9.96 -4.99 1.88
N TRP A 690 9.75 -4.78 0.58
CA TRP A 690 10.56 -3.89 -0.24
C TRP A 690 9.91 -2.50 -0.23
N PHE A 691 10.03 -1.79 0.89
CA PHE A 691 10.12 -0.34 0.84
C PHE A 691 11.51 -0.01 0.27
N LYS A 692 11.64 0.11 -1.06
CA LYS A 692 12.78 0.75 -1.71
C LYS A 692 12.29 1.43 -3.00
N LEU A 693 12.05 2.72 -2.89
CA LEU A 693 11.72 3.60 -4.00
C LEU A 693 12.95 4.39 -4.44
N SER A 694 12.85 4.86 -5.68
CA SER A 694 13.92 5.27 -6.57
C SER A 694 14.95 6.26 -6.02
N GLN A 695 16.22 6.02 -6.35
CA GLN A 695 17.27 7.02 -6.27
C GLN A 695 17.12 8.08 -7.37
N LYS A 696 16.95 9.35 -6.99
CA LYS A 696 17.61 10.43 -7.75
C LYS A 696 19.11 10.31 -7.51
N TRP A 697 19.90 10.44 -8.57
CA TRP A 697 21.34 10.57 -8.43
C TRP A 697 21.65 11.86 -7.66
N SER A 698 22.08 11.72 -6.41
CA SER A 698 22.75 12.81 -5.70
C SER A 698 24.08 13.13 -6.40
N ASN A 699 24.53 14.37 -6.24
CA ASN A 699 25.80 14.85 -6.77
C ASN A 699 26.90 13.80 -6.70
N VAL A 700 27.48 13.47 -7.87
CA VAL A 700 28.57 12.50 -8.03
C VAL A 700 29.63 12.73 -6.95
N SER A 701 29.87 11.72 -6.11
CA SER A 701 30.76 11.84 -4.96
C SER A 701 32.15 12.38 -5.37
N PRO A 702 32.87 13.10 -4.49
CA PRO A 702 34.23 13.57 -4.76
C PRO A 702 35.19 12.45 -5.19
N ARG A 703 34.90 11.20 -4.79
CA ARG A 703 35.65 10.00 -5.16
C ARG A 703 35.50 9.67 -6.65
N VAL A 704 34.31 9.80 -7.22
CA VAL A 704 34.05 9.52 -8.64
C VAL A 704 34.61 10.63 -9.55
N ARG A 705 34.59 11.91 -9.11
CA ARG A 705 35.25 13.02 -9.84
C ARG A 705 36.76 12.81 -10.01
N LYS A 706 37.40 12.24 -8.99
CA LYS A 706 38.85 11.93 -9.01
C LYS A 706 39.16 10.74 -9.91
N VAL A 707 38.29 9.74 -9.97
CA VAL A 707 38.42 8.57 -10.85
C VAL A 707 38.20 8.92 -12.33
N GLN A 708 37.34 9.89 -12.63
CA GLN A 708 36.98 10.30 -14.00
C GLN A 708 37.73 11.56 -14.51
N GLY A 709 38.70 12.09 -13.75
CA GLY A 709 39.55 13.20 -14.21
C GLY A 709 38.84 14.54 -14.46
N VAL A 710 37.72 14.81 -13.78
CA VAL A 710 36.87 15.99 -14.05
C VAL A 710 37.55 17.29 -13.58
N PRO A 711 37.77 18.29 -14.45
CA PRO A 711 38.37 19.57 -14.06
C PRO A 711 37.56 20.35 -13.02
N ARG A 712 38.24 21.13 -12.19
CA ARG A 712 37.60 21.99 -11.17
C ARG A 712 36.77 23.07 -11.88
N GLY A 713 35.49 23.17 -11.55
CA GLY A 713 34.53 24.07 -12.24
C GLY A 713 33.65 23.37 -13.29
N ASN A 714 33.83 22.07 -13.52
CA ASN A 714 33.01 21.27 -14.42
C ASN A 714 32.25 20.15 -13.69
N GLU A 715 31.11 19.74 -14.26
CA GLU A 715 30.20 18.70 -13.77
C GLU A 715 29.93 17.66 -14.87
N LEU A 716 29.60 16.43 -14.46
CA LEU A 716 29.36 15.32 -15.40
C LEU A 716 27.90 15.32 -15.81
N HIS A 717 27.64 15.23 -17.12
CA HIS A 717 26.30 15.15 -17.68
C HIS A 717 26.16 13.94 -18.61
N HIS A 718 24.99 13.30 -18.58
CA HIS A 718 24.60 12.27 -19.54
C HIS A 718 24.16 12.98 -20.82
N TRP A 719 25.05 13.00 -21.81
CA TRP A 719 24.88 13.63 -23.13
C TRP A 719 24.78 15.17 -23.12
N ALA A 720 25.73 15.81 -23.80
CA ALA A 720 25.65 17.21 -24.20
C ALA A 720 26.37 17.36 -25.55
N ILE A 721 25.61 17.37 -26.65
CA ILE A 721 26.14 17.58 -28.01
C ILE A 721 25.43 18.76 -28.67
N GLN A 722 26.21 19.73 -29.14
CA GLN A 722 25.69 20.92 -29.80
C GLN A 722 25.11 20.57 -31.17
N ARG A 723 23.82 20.85 -31.38
CA ARG A 723 23.11 20.67 -32.65
C ARG A 723 23.75 21.60 -33.69
N ASN A 724 24.22 21.03 -34.79
CA ASN A 724 24.92 21.71 -35.90
C ASN A 724 26.34 22.27 -35.60
N GLY A 725 26.95 21.96 -34.46
CA GLY A 725 28.35 22.25 -34.21
C GLY A 725 29.28 21.39 -35.08
N LYS A 726 30.51 21.87 -35.32
CA LYS A 726 31.51 21.16 -36.16
C LYS A 726 31.75 19.73 -35.66
N PHE A 727 31.71 19.48 -34.35
CA PHE A 727 31.81 18.14 -33.76
C PHE A 727 30.54 17.30 -33.92
N GLY A 728 29.34 17.86 -33.80
CA GLY A 728 28.08 17.12 -33.83
C GLY A 728 27.73 16.48 -35.19
N LYS A 729 28.29 17.02 -36.28
CA LYS A 729 28.11 16.49 -37.64
C LYS A 729 28.95 15.24 -37.96
N TYR A 730 29.95 14.90 -37.14
CA TYR A 730 30.86 13.77 -37.37
C TYR A 730 30.73 12.63 -36.34
N VAL A 731 29.75 12.69 -35.43
CA VAL A 731 29.52 11.61 -34.44
C VAL A 731 28.54 10.59 -35.04
N PRO A 732 28.92 9.31 -35.17
CA PRO A 732 28.02 8.23 -35.57
C PRO A 732 26.86 8.06 -34.59
N ASP A 733 25.66 7.69 -35.07
CA ASP A 733 24.47 7.55 -34.22
C ASP A 733 24.62 6.45 -33.15
N SER A 734 25.46 5.44 -33.41
CA SER A 734 25.85 4.43 -32.42
C SER A 734 26.61 4.97 -31.21
N ILE A 735 27.32 6.10 -31.36
CA ILE A 735 28.04 6.78 -30.27
C ILE A 735 27.15 7.83 -29.57
N LYS A 736 26.16 8.39 -30.28
CA LYS A 736 25.15 9.28 -29.69
C LYS A 736 24.21 8.54 -28.73
N ASN A 737 23.99 7.24 -28.96
CA ASN A 737 23.03 6.42 -28.23
C ASN A 737 23.69 5.40 -27.26
N HIS A 738 24.98 5.56 -26.92
CA HIS A 738 25.68 4.62 -26.04
C HIS A 738 25.50 4.97 -24.54
N PRO A 739 25.16 4.00 -23.67
CA PRO A 739 24.77 4.24 -22.27
C PRO A 739 25.88 4.71 -21.31
N TRP A 740 27.14 4.80 -21.76
CA TRP A 740 28.30 5.12 -20.91
C TRP A 740 29.01 6.43 -21.25
N ASN A 741 28.42 7.29 -22.10
CA ASN A 741 29.12 8.47 -22.60
C ASN A 741 28.94 9.69 -21.68
N LEU A 742 29.73 9.73 -20.60
CA LEU A 742 29.79 10.86 -19.67
C LEU A 742 30.64 12.00 -20.26
N LYS A 743 30.09 13.22 -20.32
CA LYS A 743 30.87 14.41 -20.69
C LYS A 743 30.95 15.40 -19.54
N SER A 744 32.17 15.87 -19.29
CA SER A 744 32.43 17.02 -18.42
C SER A 744 31.97 18.29 -19.14
N ILE A 745 31.05 19.03 -18.53
CA ILE A 745 30.61 20.35 -18.99
C ILE A 745 30.88 21.41 -17.91
N PRO A 746 31.09 22.68 -18.29
CA PRO A 746 31.14 23.79 -17.35
C PRO A 746 29.93 23.84 -16.42
N ARG A 747 30.17 24.13 -15.13
CA ARG A 747 29.14 24.13 -14.06
C ARG A 747 28.02 25.13 -14.34
N ASP A 748 28.31 26.28 -14.94
CA ASP A 748 27.32 27.26 -15.36
C ASP A 748 26.38 26.69 -16.44
N ILE A 749 26.90 25.91 -17.38
CA ILE A 749 26.08 25.22 -18.39
C ILE A 749 25.23 24.12 -17.75
N HIS A 750 25.81 23.34 -16.82
CA HIS A 750 25.08 22.34 -16.04
C HIS A 750 23.93 22.97 -15.23
N GLN A 751 24.21 24.04 -14.49
CA GLN A 751 23.23 24.78 -13.71
C GLN A 751 22.11 25.37 -14.58
N ASN A 752 22.44 25.86 -15.77
CA ASN A 752 21.44 26.37 -16.72
C ASN A 752 20.59 25.27 -17.36
N ILE A 753 21.11 24.05 -17.55
CA ILE A 753 20.31 22.88 -17.99
C ILE A 753 19.31 22.47 -16.89
N HIS A 754 19.68 22.65 -15.63
CA HIS A 754 18.88 22.30 -14.45
C HIS A 754 18.15 23.51 -13.83
N GLY A 755 18.01 24.63 -14.56
CA GLY A 755 17.22 25.79 -14.13
C GLY A 755 17.77 26.64 -12.98
N ASN A 756 19.00 26.39 -12.51
CA ASN A 756 19.59 27.01 -11.30
C ASN A 756 20.54 28.19 -11.59
N GLY A 757 20.31 28.94 -12.67
CA GLY A 757 21.17 30.06 -13.11
C GLY A 757 20.60 31.46 -12.79
N PRO A 758 21.45 32.48 -12.52
CA PRO A 758 21.01 33.80 -12.05
C PRO A 758 20.53 34.78 -13.15
N THR A 759 20.16 34.33 -14.35
CA THR A 759 19.78 35.22 -15.47
C THR A 759 18.50 34.80 -16.21
N PRO A 760 17.55 35.72 -16.48
CA PRO A 760 16.32 35.40 -17.20
C PRO A 760 16.49 35.41 -18.73
N TYR A 761 16.03 34.33 -19.38
CA TYR A 761 15.68 34.13 -20.80
C TYR A 761 16.72 34.35 -21.94
N SER A 762 17.13 33.27 -22.62
CA SER A 762 16.55 32.79 -23.91
C SER A 762 17.52 31.93 -24.76
N ALA A 763 16.92 30.96 -25.48
CA ALA A 763 17.43 30.21 -26.64
C ALA A 763 18.32 28.96 -26.41
N PHE A 764 17.74 27.85 -25.94
CA PHE A 764 18.30 26.50 -26.20
C PHE A 764 17.35 25.54 -26.90
N GLY A 765 17.03 25.87 -28.16
CA GLY A 765 16.69 24.87 -29.19
C GLY A 765 17.92 24.25 -29.89
N ARG A 766 19.13 24.36 -29.32
CA ARG A 766 20.41 24.01 -29.99
C ARG A 766 21.19 22.86 -29.36
N TRP A 767 20.67 22.17 -28.35
CA TRP A 767 21.30 20.98 -27.77
C TRP A 767 20.34 19.80 -27.81
N TRP A 768 20.87 18.60 -28.00
CA TRP A 768 20.12 17.38 -27.72
C TRP A 768 20.24 17.08 -26.22
N HIS A 769 19.09 16.88 -25.57
CA HIS A 769 19.00 16.40 -24.19
C HIS A 769 17.96 15.27 -24.14
N GLY A 770 18.25 14.23 -23.37
CA GLY A 770 17.33 13.13 -23.18
C GLY A 770 17.84 12.16 -22.12
N THR A 771 16.94 11.70 -21.26
CA THR A 771 17.08 10.43 -20.54
C THR A 771 16.85 9.30 -21.55
N PRO A 772 17.65 8.23 -21.57
CA PRO A 772 17.44 7.12 -22.51
C PRO A 772 16.05 6.52 -22.38
N GLU A 773 15.41 6.17 -23.50
CA GLU A 773 14.09 5.50 -23.55
C GLU A 773 14.06 4.20 -22.74
N TRP A 774 15.16 3.44 -22.61
CA TRP A 774 15.19 2.26 -21.74
C TRP A 774 15.05 2.58 -20.24
N ALA A 775 15.34 3.81 -19.81
CA ALA A 775 15.08 4.27 -18.44
C ALA A 775 13.61 4.70 -18.23
N LYS A 776 12.85 4.90 -19.31
CA LYS A 776 11.39 5.15 -19.27
C LYS A 776 10.57 3.88 -19.54
N VAL A 777 11.10 2.97 -20.33
CA VAL A 777 10.47 1.70 -20.72
C VAL A 777 10.81 0.55 -19.76
N ALA A 778 11.77 0.72 -18.84
CA ALA A 778 12.01 -0.24 -17.75
C ALA A 778 10.95 -0.24 -16.63
N GLN A 779 9.85 0.51 -16.77
CA GLN A 779 8.69 0.44 -15.86
C GLN A 779 7.78 -0.78 -16.09
N ALA A 780 8.12 -1.70 -17.01
CA ALA A 780 7.35 -2.91 -17.27
C ALA A 780 8.21 -4.14 -17.66
N SER A 781 9.14 -4.57 -16.80
CA SER A 781 9.49 -6.01 -16.62
C SER A 781 10.55 -6.24 -15.53
N PRO A 782 10.59 -7.44 -14.90
CA PRO A 782 11.24 -7.67 -13.62
C PRO A 782 12.66 -8.22 -13.77
N VAL A 783 13.70 -7.49 -13.34
CA VAL A 783 15.04 -8.07 -13.10
C VAL A 783 15.81 -7.32 -12.00
N SER A 784 16.07 -8.06 -10.91
CA SER A 784 17.11 -7.96 -9.87
C SER A 784 17.43 -6.65 -9.15
N GLY A 785 17.43 -6.74 -7.82
CA GLY A 785 17.80 -5.67 -6.90
C GLY A 785 19.29 -5.36 -6.84
N GLY A 786 19.59 -4.18 -6.30
CA GLY A 786 20.88 -3.82 -5.75
C GLY A 786 21.09 -2.30 -5.60
N LEU A 787 21.23 -1.86 -4.33
CA LEU A 787 21.84 -0.59 -3.86
C LEU A 787 21.05 0.71 -4.15
N ALA A 788 20.79 1.63 -3.23
CA ALA A 788 21.18 1.85 -1.83
C ALA A 788 20.05 2.64 -1.12
N ASP A 789 19.76 2.32 0.14
CA ASP A 789 18.85 3.16 0.96
C ASP A 789 19.58 4.41 1.39
N SER A 790 19.39 5.47 0.60
CA SER A 790 19.18 6.79 1.16
C SER A 790 17.67 6.97 1.20
N ILE A 791 17.06 6.85 2.38
CA ILE A 791 15.78 7.51 2.63
C ILE A 791 16.13 9.00 2.66
N ASN A 792 16.18 9.60 1.47
CA ASN A 792 16.08 11.03 1.34
C ASN A 792 14.60 11.32 1.57
N ASP A 793 14.30 11.75 2.79
CA ASP A 793 13.05 12.40 3.16
C ASP A 793 13.05 13.78 2.48
N GLU A 794 12.99 13.80 1.14
CA GLU A 794 12.66 15.00 0.37
C GLU A 794 11.17 15.23 0.57
N GLY A 795 10.82 15.96 1.62
CA GLY A 795 9.50 16.58 1.72
C GLY A 795 9.17 17.30 0.40
N CYS A 796 8.12 16.82 -0.27
CA CYS A 796 7.39 17.48 -1.35
C CYS A 796 8.28 18.16 -2.42
N GLY A 797 9.08 17.36 -3.12
CA GLY A 797 9.89 17.81 -4.27
C GLY A 797 9.22 17.51 -5.62
N CYS A 798 8.22 18.29 -6.04
CA CYS A 798 7.85 18.36 -7.46
C CYS A 798 9.04 18.94 -8.24
N ALA A 799 9.74 18.11 -9.03
CA ALA A 799 10.87 18.54 -9.83
C ALA A 799 10.41 19.35 -11.04
N ASN A 800 10.94 20.58 -11.17
CA ASN A 800 10.90 21.45 -12.37
C ASN A 800 11.45 20.78 -13.63
#